data_AF-A0A378KUF8-F1
#
_entry.id   AF-A0A378KUF8-F1
#
_cell.length_a   1.000
_cell.length_b   1.000
_cell.length_c   1.000
_cell.angle_alpha   90.00
_cell.angle_beta   90.00
_cell.angle_gamma   90.00
#
_symmetry.space_group_name_H-M   'P 1'
#
loop_
_entity.id
_entity.type
_entity.pdbx_description
1 polymer ?
#
loop_
_entity_poly.entity_id
_entity_poly.type
_entity_poly.pdbx_seq_one_letter_code
_entity_poly.pdbx_strand_id
1 'polypeptide(L)'
;MTPQHIISQLLESDTKYPKNLELLKKIIITAYLGRLRVNGLAPDNKIALGNYLFDNERMMFDFSRLSEEKKEEFLQWLLAPHQNEKQSVYFSSVNVNEYRGYTAEQRLSWWNTLNNWFKNNKSDYWKITDLELSLNYQLTGIEINHGDKGILIGFNQFLVPPTGTKYKDPDSSQREPLGNTKRVILTDQLVDQLVKENFKYIRPESICKRAHPQAIDIINPAARFEEMSSYRKTHNLNAYEAWYIRLWSWIYSWFATDYVPIDQTVPNNNLTLLYETDTIKIFQRTVTKEIIVREKKPDIENLVFCGGGAKIFAHVGVWKALNEANIKPTRFAGSSAGAIMAMLCYLGYSADEIAVLFRNFKQEHLVHYDIDFDGLSGSDSLKAALDYAVTNKLKEIVAKFNIPYPQGVITFRTLDNIRKQCPGCGLGDEITVTATNKKQGKTTYFSLARSPDMEFTKSVEVSAKFPIVYKAEVIDGEPHNDGGILSNFPTEVFSDDHSTLLESEYGNNLKLLAVQFDNGTERTAIDRIMQKVYRENVVLNWIYSFITGVNDPASGWEKDRLKLRQYAHQTIVPNVDDIPVSGFSVEIESQNKMIQRGYEATQDYLTARYGTKVNYTNKNQEMMYSTFNSLGDLLAYCCYRGDRHWFDIVNNLISQSTLPNRTALMKQSLELRTLYFGPGSSLYKKLKESSEELKEVGQNKELNLKNMDEPEQSPLTFFGNAIPQHHCSGVGVENHDVLHALYPIFLKLSQDMVRSSDDKSALSYARHSLKIHNPFICLEHFAKIKNKTHIILHIIINLIKELKDNPQQILFDTLKEIEKLQFNTIKLLKPEYYAQWDLSMPQTLRVFKLLNNGQHAAATQLLSYLKDKTEPMQTFKKGVFYDDFSDGSIERDRTMLGA
;
A
#
# COMPACT_ATOMS: atom_id res chain seq x y z
N MET A 1 -3.71 -3.53 -30.34
CA MET A 1 -3.95 -4.14 -29.00
C MET A 1 -3.50 -3.16 -27.94
N THR A 2 -4.25 -3.00 -26.86
CA THR A 2 -3.82 -2.20 -25.70
C THR A 2 -2.80 -2.98 -24.87
N PRO A 3 -1.86 -2.32 -24.16
CA PRO A 3 -0.86 -3.01 -23.33
C PRO A 3 -1.49 -4.02 -22.35
N GLN A 4 -2.66 -3.68 -21.81
CA GLN A 4 -3.43 -4.53 -20.90
C GLN A 4 -3.86 -5.87 -21.49
N HIS A 5 -4.18 -5.92 -22.79
CA HIS A 5 -4.63 -7.16 -23.42
C HIS A 5 -3.49 -8.17 -23.50
N ILE A 6 -2.30 -7.70 -23.88
CA ILE A 6 -1.10 -8.53 -23.99
C ILE A 6 -0.63 -8.99 -22.61
N ILE A 7 -0.77 -8.16 -21.59
CA ILE A 7 -0.46 -8.54 -20.21
C ILE A 7 -1.43 -9.58 -19.68
N SER A 8 -2.73 -9.48 -20.01
CA SER A 8 -3.71 -10.54 -19.70
C SER A 8 -3.28 -11.86 -20.31
N GLN A 9 -2.94 -11.86 -21.60
CA GLN A 9 -2.49 -13.06 -22.31
C GLN A 9 -1.20 -13.62 -21.71
N LEU A 10 -0.24 -12.77 -21.40
CA LEU A 10 1.06 -13.15 -20.85
C LEU A 10 0.94 -13.75 -19.45
N LEU A 11 0.03 -13.22 -18.62
CA LEU A 11 -0.25 -13.76 -17.28
C LEU A 11 -1.10 -15.04 -17.31
N GLU A 12 -1.90 -15.24 -18.37
CA GLU A 12 -2.69 -16.45 -18.63
C GLU A 12 -1.87 -17.57 -19.29
N SER A 13 -0.78 -17.24 -19.99
CA SER A 13 0.08 -18.20 -20.68
C SER A 13 1.10 -18.87 -19.76
N ASP A 14 1.37 -20.15 -19.99
CA ASP A 14 2.52 -20.86 -19.40
C ASP A 14 3.81 -20.37 -20.06
N THR A 15 4.41 -19.33 -19.47
CA THR A 15 5.67 -18.75 -19.96
C THR A 15 6.87 -19.56 -19.50
N LYS A 16 7.98 -19.45 -20.24
CA LYS A 16 9.28 -20.06 -19.91
C LYS A 16 9.89 -19.52 -18.60
N TYR A 17 9.41 -18.38 -18.11
CA TYR A 17 9.96 -17.65 -16.95
C TYR A 17 8.90 -17.46 -15.84
N PRO A 18 8.36 -18.55 -15.26
CA PRO A 18 7.24 -18.47 -14.32
C PRO A 18 7.58 -17.72 -13.03
N LYS A 19 8.83 -17.76 -12.56
CA LYS A 19 9.27 -17.01 -11.37
C LYS A 19 9.33 -15.51 -11.63
N ASN A 20 9.80 -15.07 -12.80
CA ASN A 20 9.82 -13.64 -13.14
C ASN A 20 8.41 -13.10 -13.37
N LEU A 21 7.49 -13.94 -13.82
CA LEU A 21 6.08 -13.62 -13.88
C LEU A 21 5.50 -13.39 -12.48
N GLU A 22 5.88 -14.19 -11.48
CA GLU A 22 5.47 -13.97 -10.08
C GLU A 22 6.00 -12.62 -9.55
N LEU A 23 7.24 -12.23 -9.86
CA LEU A 23 7.77 -10.90 -9.54
C LEU A 23 6.91 -9.79 -10.16
N LEU A 24 6.53 -9.93 -11.44
CA LEU A 24 5.61 -8.98 -12.10
C LEU A 24 4.27 -8.87 -11.34
N LYS A 25 3.69 -10.00 -10.93
CA LYS A 25 2.44 -10.04 -10.16
C LYS A 25 2.57 -9.29 -8.83
N LYS A 26 3.67 -9.51 -8.09
CA LYS A 26 3.96 -8.80 -6.83
C LYS A 26 4.06 -7.29 -7.04
N ILE A 27 4.72 -6.84 -8.11
CA ILE A 27 4.83 -5.41 -8.46
C ILE A 27 3.46 -4.81 -8.77
N ILE A 28 2.63 -5.48 -9.57
CA ILE A 28 1.27 -5.00 -9.91
C ILE A 28 0.42 -4.85 -8.65
N ILE A 29 0.45 -5.85 -7.75
CA ILE A 29 -0.38 -5.85 -6.54
C ILE A 29 0.11 -4.81 -5.54
N THR A 30 1.43 -4.66 -5.39
CA THR A 30 2.02 -3.60 -4.58
C THR A 30 1.57 -2.22 -5.08
N ALA A 31 1.56 -2.00 -6.40
CA ALA A 31 1.10 -0.75 -6.99
C ALA A 31 -0.43 -0.55 -6.93
N TYR A 32 -1.21 -1.61 -6.78
CA TYR A 32 -2.67 -1.55 -6.66
C TYR A 32 -3.13 -1.23 -5.23
N LEU A 33 -2.42 -1.75 -4.22
CA LEU A 33 -2.74 -1.55 -2.81
C LEU A 33 -2.02 -0.34 -2.21
N GLY A 34 -0.82 -0.03 -2.70
CA GLY A 34 -0.05 1.14 -2.26
C GLY A 34 -0.66 2.46 -2.70
N ARG A 35 -0.19 3.56 -2.10
CA ARG A 35 -0.65 4.90 -2.48
C ARG A 35 0.05 5.37 -3.74
N LEU A 36 -0.56 5.10 -4.89
CA LEU A 36 -0.09 5.57 -6.18
C LEU A 36 -0.30 7.09 -6.33
N ARG A 37 0.75 7.82 -6.67
CA ARG A 37 0.74 9.24 -7.05
C ARG A 37 1.37 9.42 -8.43
N VAL A 38 0.72 10.24 -9.25
CA VAL A 38 1.10 10.58 -10.61
C VAL A 38 1.40 12.08 -10.64
N ASN A 39 2.68 12.44 -10.82
CA ASN A 39 3.15 13.83 -10.72
C ASN A 39 2.69 14.51 -9.42
N GLY A 40 2.76 13.78 -8.30
CA GLY A 40 2.34 14.27 -6.98
C GLY A 40 0.85 14.15 -6.67
N LEU A 41 0.00 13.78 -7.64
CA LEU A 41 -1.46 13.79 -7.50
C LEU A 41 -2.09 12.39 -7.55
N ALA A 42 -3.31 12.21 -7.04
CA ALA A 42 -4.04 10.92 -7.08
C ALA A 42 -4.33 10.46 -8.53
N PRO A 43 -4.38 9.16 -8.86
CA PRO A 43 -4.62 8.69 -10.22
C PRO A 43 -6.01 9.11 -10.75
N ASP A 44 -6.16 9.19 -12.08
CA ASP A 44 -7.43 9.50 -12.75
C ASP A 44 -8.28 8.23 -12.86
N ASN A 45 -9.55 8.30 -12.49
CA ASN A 45 -10.47 7.17 -12.59
C ASN A 45 -10.81 6.77 -14.05
N LYS A 46 -10.54 7.64 -15.03
CA LYS A 46 -10.71 7.36 -16.47
C LYS A 46 -9.56 6.54 -17.05
N ILE A 47 -8.45 6.40 -16.32
CA ILE A 47 -7.25 5.69 -16.78
C ILE A 47 -7.09 4.43 -15.95
N ALA A 48 -7.17 3.28 -16.62
CA ALA A 48 -6.92 1.99 -16.00
C ALA A 48 -5.46 1.83 -15.51
N LEU A 49 -5.26 1.10 -14.41
CA LEU A 49 -3.97 0.96 -13.73
C LEU A 49 -2.88 0.44 -14.65
N GLY A 50 -3.18 -0.51 -15.54
CA GLY A 50 -2.21 -1.03 -16.51
C GLY A 50 -1.64 0.06 -17.43
N ASN A 51 -2.40 1.11 -17.75
CA ASN A 51 -1.92 2.23 -18.57
C ASN A 51 -1.05 3.23 -17.77
N TYR A 52 -1.00 3.12 -16.45
CA TYR A 52 0.03 3.78 -15.64
C TYR A 52 1.25 2.88 -15.48
N LEU A 53 1.08 1.59 -15.26
CA LEU A 53 2.21 0.70 -15.01
C LEU A 53 3.09 0.48 -16.25
N PHE A 54 2.45 0.27 -17.41
CA PHE A 54 3.12 -0.20 -18.64
C PHE A 54 3.13 0.85 -19.76
N ASP A 55 3.37 2.11 -19.39
CA ASP A 55 3.77 3.14 -20.34
C ASP A 55 5.31 3.18 -20.48
N ASN A 56 5.85 4.18 -21.18
CA ASN A 56 7.29 4.35 -21.38
C ASN A 56 8.04 4.87 -20.13
N GLU A 57 7.37 4.95 -18.98
CA GLU A 57 7.91 5.59 -17.78
C GLU A 57 8.11 4.59 -16.66
N ARG A 58 9.02 4.95 -15.75
CA ARG A 58 9.36 4.14 -14.60
C ARG A 58 8.47 4.51 -13.42
N MET A 59 8.44 3.61 -12.44
CA MET A 59 7.67 3.76 -11.22
C MET A 59 8.60 3.61 -10.02
N MET A 60 8.52 4.55 -9.08
CA MET A 60 9.24 4.49 -7.82
C MET A 60 8.38 3.80 -6.77
N PHE A 61 8.89 2.74 -6.16
CA PHE A 61 8.40 2.27 -4.87
C PHE A 61 9.16 3.03 -3.78
N ASP A 62 8.42 3.80 -3.00
CA ASP A 62 8.96 4.71 -1.99
C ASP A 62 8.88 4.06 -0.61
N PHE A 63 10.04 3.90 0.02
CA PHE A 63 10.22 3.29 1.35
C PHE A 63 10.40 4.34 2.45
N SER A 64 10.22 5.62 2.17
CA SER A 64 10.38 6.70 3.16
C SER A 64 9.38 6.65 4.33
N ARG A 65 8.37 5.79 4.27
CA ARG A 65 7.39 5.53 5.32
C ARG A 65 7.47 4.12 5.90
N LEU A 66 8.50 3.36 5.51
CA LEU A 66 8.76 2.03 6.05
C LEU A 66 9.77 2.11 7.18
N SER A 67 9.53 1.34 8.25
CA SER A 67 10.59 1.00 9.19
C SER A 67 11.65 0.14 8.49
N GLU A 68 12.90 0.20 8.95
CA GLU A 68 13.98 -0.62 8.34
C GLU A 68 13.65 -2.13 8.41
N GLU A 69 13.02 -2.59 9.49
CA GLU A 69 12.55 -3.98 9.62
C GLU A 69 11.55 -4.34 8.51
N LYS A 70 10.52 -3.50 8.30
CA LYS A 70 9.51 -3.75 7.26
C LYS A 70 10.04 -3.57 5.85
N LYS A 71 11.01 -2.69 5.64
CA LYS A 71 11.72 -2.57 4.37
C LYS A 71 12.51 -3.84 4.06
N GLU A 72 13.25 -4.39 5.01
CA GLU A 72 13.96 -5.67 4.84
C GLU A 72 12.99 -6.82 4.56
N GLU A 73 11.91 -6.92 5.34
CA GLU A 73 10.85 -7.92 5.14
C GLU A 73 10.22 -7.80 3.74
N PHE A 74 9.89 -6.59 3.32
CA PHE A 74 9.33 -6.32 1.98
C PHE A 74 10.29 -6.71 0.87
N LEU A 75 11.57 -6.32 0.96
CA LEU A 75 12.58 -6.65 -0.05
C LEU A 75 12.84 -8.16 -0.10
N GLN A 76 12.84 -8.83 1.06
CA GLN A 76 12.95 -10.28 1.13
C GLN A 76 11.77 -10.95 0.44
N TRP A 77 10.54 -10.53 0.74
CA TRP A 77 9.32 -11.04 0.10
C TRP A 77 9.29 -10.77 -1.42
N LEU A 78 9.69 -9.58 -1.84
CA LEU A 78 9.64 -9.14 -3.22
C LEU A 78 10.72 -9.80 -4.08
N LEU A 79 11.96 -9.86 -3.60
CA LEU A 79 13.13 -10.15 -4.45
C LEU A 79 13.86 -11.46 -4.12
N ALA A 80 13.80 -11.96 -2.88
CA ALA A 80 14.56 -13.16 -2.50
C ALA A 80 14.21 -14.41 -3.35
N PRO A 81 12.93 -14.69 -3.69
CA PRO A 81 12.57 -15.84 -4.53
C PRO A 81 13.11 -15.79 -5.97
N HIS A 82 13.57 -14.61 -6.42
CA HIS A 82 13.89 -14.32 -7.82
C HIS A 82 15.39 -14.07 -8.06
N GLN A 83 16.26 -14.29 -7.05
CA GLN A 83 17.70 -14.00 -7.18
C GLN A 83 18.42 -14.88 -8.22
N ASN A 84 17.99 -16.13 -8.43
CA ASN A 84 18.67 -17.04 -9.35
C ASN A 84 18.52 -16.68 -10.84
N GLU A 85 17.48 -15.93 -11.19
CA GLU A 85 17.17 -15.52 -12.58
C GLU A 85 17.60 -14.07 -12.87
N LYS A 86 18.17 -13.40 -11.86
CA LYS A 86 18.61 -12.01 -11.92
C LYS A 86 19.85 -11.87 -12.78
N GLN A 87 19.80 -10.91 -13.71
CA GLN A 87 20.94 -10.47 -14.50
C GLN A 87 21.34 -9.06 -14.07
N SER A 88 22.62 -8.72 -14.20
CA SER A 88 23.11 -7.35 -13.91
C SER A 88 23.22 -6.53 -15.19
N VAL A 89 22.66 -5.33 -15.18
CA VAL A 89 22.73 -4.35 -16.27
C VAL A 89 23.61 -3.18 -15.80
N TYR A 90 24.71 -2.98 -16.52
CA TYR A 90 25.78 -2.05 -16.12
C TYR A 90 25.66 -0.66 -16.75
N PHE A 91 24.89 -0.53 -17.83
CA PHE A 91 24.68 0.71 -18.56
C PHE A 91 23.22 1.18 -18.46
N SER A 92 22.68 1.21 -17.25
CA SER A 92 21.36 1.81 -17.00
C SER A 92 21.44 3.32 -17.26
N SER A 93 20.56 3.82 -18.12
CA SER A 93 20.42 5.26 -18.41
C SER A 93 19.72 6.04 -17.29
N VAL A 94 19.37 5.38 -16.19
CA VAL A 94 18.61 5.96 -15.08
C VAL A 94 19.17 5.47 -13.74
N ASN A 95 19.12 6.30 -12.71
CA ASN A 95 19.46 5.95 -11.35
C ASN A 95 18.41 6.47 -10.35
N VAL A 96 18.41 5.90 -9.15
CA VAL A 96 17.67 6.46 -8.00
C VAL A 96 18.51 7.60 -7.43
N ASN A 97 17.93 8.79 -7.40
CA ASN A 97 18.52 9.92 -6.70
C ASN A 97 17.79 10.12 -5.37
N GLU A 98 18.54 10.09 -4.29
CA GLU A 98 18.01 10.24 -2.92
C GLU A 98 18.50 11.53 -2.25
N TYR A 99 19.24 12.34 -3.03
CA TYR A 99 19.79 13.60 -2.59
C TYR A 99 18.65 14.52 -2.16
N ARG A 100 18.70 14.95 -0.89
CA ARG A 100 17.69 15.76 -0.14
C ARG A 100 16.60 14.97 0.59
N GLY A 101 16.77 13.66 0.76
CA GLY A 101 15.91 12.86 1.63
C GLY A 101 14.58 12.45 1.00
N TYR A 102 14.41 12.68 -0.30
CA TYR A 102 13.33 12.13 -1.13
C TYR A 102 13.92 11.29 -2.24
N THR A 103 13.24 10.20 -2.63
CA THR A 103 13.63 9.43 -3.81
C THR A 103 13.17 10.14 -5.07
N ALA A 104 13.98 10.15 -6.13
CA ALA A 104 13.63 10.73 -7.42
C ALA A 104 14.25 9.90 -8.55
N GLU A 105 13.55 9.84 -9.68
CA GLU A 105 14.14 9.33 -10.91
C GLU A 105 15.20 10.33 -11.40
N GLN A 106 16.43 9.87 -11.60
CA GLN A 106 17.48 10.64 -12.24
C GLN A 106 17.88 10.01 -13.56
N ARG A 107 17.56 10.70 -14.66
CA ARG A 107 18.06 10.34 -15.98
C ARG A 107 19.54 10.70 -16.08
N LEU A 108 20.35 9.75 -16.50
CA LEU A 108 21.79 9.92 -16.69
C LEU A 108 22.06 10.30 -18.14
N SER A 109 22.94 11.28 -18.34
CA SER A 109 23.58 11.49 -19.65
C SER A 109 24.49 10.31 -19.99
N TRP A 110 24.94 10.21 -21.24
CA TRP A 110 25.90 9.18 -21.64
C TRP A 110 27.16 9.17 -20.76
N TRP A 111 27.74 10.36 -20.49
CA TRP A 111 28.89 10.50 -19.59
C TRP A 111 28.59 10.10 -18.14
N ASN A 112 27.41 10.48 -17.63
CA ASN A 112 27.02 10.09 -16.28
C ASN A 112 26.73 8.59 -16.17
N THR A 113 26.22 7.96 -17.24
CA THR A 113 26.01 6.51 -17.31
C THR A 113 27.35 5.77 -17.25
N LEU A 114 28.34 6.25 -18.01
CA LEU A 114 29.70 5.72 -17.97
C LEU A 114 30.34 5.91 -16.57
N ASN A 115 30.18 7.09 -15.96
CA ASN A 115 30.68 7.36 -14.61
C ASN A 115 29.98 6.47 -13.55
N ASN A 116 28.67 6.25 -13.70
CA ASN A 116 27.91 5.37 -12.82
C ASN A 116 28.42 3.92 -12.89
N TRP A 117 28.78 3.47 -14.11
CA TRP A 117 29.42 2.19 -14.33
C TRP A 117 30.81 2.09 -13.69
N PHE A 118 31.65 3.12 -13.79
CA PHE A 118 32.96 3.16 -13.10
C PHE A 118 32.82 3.07 -11.57
N LYS A 119 31.70 3.54 -11.02
CA LYS A 119 31.35 3.39 -9.59
C LYS A 119 30.76 2.03 -9.24
N ASN A 120 30.73 1.09 -10.20
CA ASN A 120 30.18 -0.26 -10.07
C ASN A 120 28.69 -0.29 -9.69
N ASN A 121 27.94 0.77 -10.00
CA ASN A 121 26.50 0.79 -9.84
C ASN A 121 25.84 0.00 -10.97
N LYS A 122 24.91 -0.89 -10.61
CA LYS A 122 24.23 -1.80 -11.54
C LYS A 122 22.73 -1.82 -11.27
N SER A 123 21.94 -2.00 -12.32
CA SER A 123 20.54 -2.37 -12.20
C SER A 123 20.39 -3.89 -12.28
N ASP A 124 19.32 -4.37 -11.67
CA ASP A 124 18.93 -5.77 -11.76
C ASP A 124 17.88 -5.96 -12.84
N TYR A 125 18.02 -7.01 -13.63
CA TYR A 125 17.14 -7.31 -14.75
C TYR A 125 16.59 -8.74 -14.67
N TRP A 126 15.29 -8.87 -14.91
CA TRP A 126 14.59 -10.15 -15.00
C TRP A 126 13.87 -10.24 -16.33
N LYS A 127 14.09 -11.35 -17.05
CA LYS A 127 13.48 -11.59 -18.35
C LYS A 127 12.09 -12.23 -18.18
N ILE A 128 11.07 -11.66 -18.81
CA ILE A 128 9.68 -12.17 -18.74
C ILE A 128 9.34 -13.00 -19.97
N THR A 129 9.69 -12.53 -21.17
CA THR A 129 9.48 -13.26 -22.43
C THR A 129 10.66 -13.08 -23.36
N ASP A 130 10.79 -14.02 -24.30
CA ASP A 130 11.68 -13.88 -25.45
C ASP A 130 11.10 -12.80 -26.39
N LEU A 131 11.98 -11.96 -26.94
CA LEU A 131 11.57 -10.97 -27.94
C LEU A 131 11.22 -11.72 -29.23
N GLU A 132 9.96 -11.66 -29.64
CA GLU A 132 9.54 -12.15 -30.95
C GLU A 132 9.57 -11.00 -31.94
N LEU A 133 10.16 -11.20 -33.12
CA LEU A 133 10.19 -10.21 -34.22
C LEU A 133 8.79 -10.08 -34.87
N SER A 134 7.80 -9.66 -34.08
CA SER A 134 6.45 -9.37 -34.50
C SER A 134 6.21 -7.85 -34.44
N LEU A 135 5.23 -7.36 -35.21
CA LEU A 135 4.82 -5.95 -35.17
C LEU A 135 3.88 -5.62 -34.00
N ASN A 136 3.83 -6.47 -32.98
CA ASN A 136 2.95 -6.30 -31.81
C ASN A 136 3.72 -5.78 -30.60
N TYR A 137 3.00 -5.12 -29.68
CA TYR A 137 3.53 -4.73 -28.38
C TYR A 137 3.99 -5.96 -27.59
N GLN A 138 5.13 -5.87 -26.90
CA GLN A 138 5.65 -6.95 -26.06
C GLN A 138 6.30 -6.41 -24.80
N LEU A 139 6.07 -7.10 -23.68
CA LEU A 139 6.74 -6.85 -22.40
C LEU A 139 7.84 -7.90 -22.21
N THR A 140 9.11 -7.50 -22.34
CA THR A 140 10.24 -8.45 -22.40
C THR A 140 10.94 -8.65 -21.06
N GLY A 141 10.88 -7.68 -20.15
CA GLY A 141 11.54 -7.80 -18.86
C GLY A 141 11.25 -6.68 -17.87
N ILE A 142 11.76 -6.87 -16.65
CA ILE A 142 11.69 -5.94 -15.52
C ILE A 142 13.11 -5.49 -15.23
N GLU A 143 13.32 -4.20 -15.11
CA GLU A 143 14.56 -3.61 -14.65
C GLU A 143 14.31 -2.85 -13.34
N ILE A 144 15.09 -3.15 -12.30
CA ILE A 144 15.02 -2.48 -11.00
C ILE A 144 16.37 -1.83 -10.69
N ASN A 145 16.35 -0.52 -10.46
CA ASN A 145 17.46 0.21 -9.87
C ASN A 145 17.20 0.38 -8.36
N HIS A 146 18.19 0.04 -7.54
CA HIS A 146 18.07 0.08 -6.08
C HIS A 146 18.56 1.42 -5.52
N GLY A 147 17.84 1.91 -4.51
CA GLY A 147 18.24 3.00 -3.62
C GLY A 147 17.93 2.64 -2.17
N ASP A 148 18.45 3.40 -1.21
CA ASP A 148 18.26 3.15 0.22
C ASP A 148 16.82 3.44 0.68
N LYS A 149 16.18 4.44 0.07
CA LYS A 149 14.84 4.93 0.39
C LYS A 149 13.78 4.52 -0.64
N GLY A 150 14.15 3.76 -1.66
CA GLY A 150 13.21 3.25 -2.64
C GLY A 150 13.85 2.52 -3.81
N ILE A 151 13.02 1.84 -4.60
CA ILE A 151 13.45 1.15 -5.82
C ILE A 151 12.73 1.73 -7.03
N LEU A 152 13.48 1.94 -8.11
CA LEU A 152 12.95 2.42 -9.38
C LEU A 152 12.76 1.25 -10.33
N ILE A 153 11.51 1.00 -10.69
CA ILE A 153 11.07 -0.12 -11.51
C ILE A 153 10.75 0.38 -12.91
N GLY A 154 11.40 -0.21 -13.91
CA GLY A 154 11.08 -0.03 -15.32
C GLY A 154 10.69 -1.35 -15.97
N PHE A 155 9.88 -1.24 -17.02
CA PHE A 155 9.49 -2.38 -17.84
C PHE A 155 10.11 -2.23 -19.22
N ASN A 156 10.92 -3.23 -19.61
CA ASN A 156 11.50 -3.29 -20.94
C ASN A 156 10.43 -3.76 -21.91
N GLN A 157 10.14 -2.93 -22.91
CA GLN A 157 8.99 -3.11 -23.78
C GLN A 157 9.38 -2.84 -25.24
N PHE A 158 8.75 -3.56 -26.16
CA PHE A 158 8.89 -3.37 -27.60
C PHE A 158 7.57 -2.87 -28.19
N LEU A 159 7.64 -1.94 -29.15
CA LEU A 159 6.48 -1.33 -29.82
C LEU A 159 5.41 -0.82 -28.85
N VAL A 160 5.83 -0.05 -27.83
CA VAL A 160 4.92 0.57 -26.87
C VAL A 160 3.96 1.49 -27.64
N PRO A 161 2.62 1.27 -27.53
CA PRO A 161 1.67 2.16 -28.14
C PRO A 161 1.92 3.59 -27.66
N PRO A 162 1.80 4.60 -28.54
CA PRO A 162 1.94 5.99 -28.11
C PRO A 162 0.98 6.23 -26.95
N THR A 163 1.45 6.92 -25.90
CA THR A 163 0.71 7.17 -24.65
C THR A 163 -0.56 8.02 -24.84
N GLY A 164 -0.87 8.41 -26.08
CA GLY A 164 -2.01 9.26 -26.44
C GLY A 164 -1.81 10.71 -26.00
N THR A 165 -2.91 11.45 -25.90
CA THR A 165 -2.98 12.82 -25.35
C THR A 165 -3.08 12.83 -23.81
N LYS A 166 -2.58 11.79 -23.13
CA LYS A 166 -2.66 11.65 -21.67
C LYS A 166 -1.99 12.85 -21.01
N TYR A 167 -2.79 13.71 -20.39
CA TYR A 167 -2.37 15.02 -19.90
C TYR A 167 -1.63 15.84 -20.95
N LYS A 168 -2.22 15.98 -22.14
CA LYS A 168 -1.81 16.93 -23.17
C LYS A 168 -3.03 17.77 -23.54
N ASP A 169 -2.93 19.08 -23.32
CA ASP A 169 -3.93 20.03 -23.80
C ASP A 169 -3.92 20.02 -25.35
N PRO A 170 -5.07 19.83 -26.03
CA PRO A 170 -5.18 19.87 -27.48
C PRO A 170 -4.63 21.16 -28.11
N ASP A 171 -4.74 22.29 -27.40
CA ASP A 171 -4.34 23.62 -27.87
C ASP A 171 -2.93 23.99 -27.40
N SER A 172 -2.24 23.10 -26.69
CA SER A 172 -0.86 23.33 -26.23
C SER A 172 0.15 23.20 -27.37
N SER A 173 1.05 24.18 -27.45
CA SER A 173 2.20 24.19 -28.35
C SER A 173 3.25 23.11 -28.02
N GLN A 174 3.08 22.39 -26.91
CA GLN A 174 3.98 21.34 -26.49
C GLN A 174 3.90 20.13 -27.42
N ARG A 175 5.02 19.78 -28.06
CA ARG A 175 5.09 18.68 -29.04
C ARG A 175 4.86 17.32 -28.38
N GLU A 176 5.39 17.08 -27.19
CA GLU A 176 5.29 15.81 -26.46
C GLU A 176 4.34 15.91 -25.24
N PRO A 177 3.59 14.83 -24.89
CA PRO A 177 2.79 14.78 -23.67
C PRO A 177 3.65 15.00 -22.42
N LEU A 178 3.06 15.49 -21.33
CA LEU A 178 3.74 15.46 -20.05
C LEU A 178 3.94 14.01 -19.64
N GLY A 179 5.20 13.58 -19.65
CA GLY A 179 5.55 12.37 -18.94
C GLY A 179 5.15 12.32 -17.45
N ASN A 180 4.79 11.14 -16.96
CA ASN A 180 4.36 10.88 -15.60
C ASN A 180 5.52 10.42 -14.72
N THR A 181 5.64 11.07 -13.57
CA THR A 181 6.41 10.52 -12.46
C THR A 181 5.46 9.76 -11.55
N LYS A 182 5.64 8.44 -11.52
CA LYS A 182 4.78 7.50 -10.80
C LYS A 182 5.48 7.10 -9.52
N ARG A 183 4.82 7.29 -8.39
CA ARG A 183 5.33 6.93 -7.06
C ARG A 183 4.28 6.12 -6.32
N VAL A 184 4.69 5.00 -5.76
CA VAL A 184 3.84 4.19 -4.87
C VAL A 184 4.45 4.30 -3.48
N ILE A 185 3.74 4.95 -2.58
CA ILE A 185 4.17 5.09 -1.18
C ILE A 185 3.71 3.85 -0.43
N LEU A 186 4.66 3.18 0.25
CA LEU A 186 4.40 1.97 1.03
C LEU A 186 4.45 2.29 2.52
N THR A 187 3.61 1.61 3.31
CA THR A 187 3.55 1.73 4.78
C THR A 187 3.77 0.37 5.42
N ASP A 188 4.18 0.35 6.69
CA ASP A 188 4.40 -0.89 7.45
C ASP A 188 3.16 -1.80 7.44
N GLN A 189 1.98 -1.22 7.64
CA GLN A 189 0.70 -1.95 7.58
C GLN A 189 0.43 -2.56 6.20
N LEU A 190 0.80 -1.87 5.12
CA LEU A 190 0.67 -2.42 3.77
C LEU A 190 1.62 -3.60 3.55
N VAL A 191 2.86 -3.51 4.03
CA VAL A 191 3.82 -4.61 3.94
C VAL A 191 3.28 -5.83 4.68
N ASP A 192 2.76 -5.65 5.90
CA ASP A 192 2.12 -6.73 6.65
C ASP A 192 0.97 -7.39 5.88
N GLN A 193 0.15 -6.60 5.17
CA GLN A 193 -0.90 -7.12 4.31
C GLN A 193 -0.31 -7.91 3.14
N LEU A 194 0.67 -7.35 2.43
CA LEU A 194 1.31 -8.01 1.28
C LEU A 194 1.98 -9.33 1.67
N VAL A 195 2.68 -9.39 2.79
CA VAL A 195 3.40 -10.61 3.19
C VAL A 195 2.44 -11.73 3.62
N LYS A 196 1.30 -11.38 4.21
CA LYS A 196 0.29 -12.36 4.68
C LYS A 196 -0.65 -12.87 3.59
N GLU A 197 -0.80 -12.14 2.49
CA GLU A 197 -1.77 -12.46 1.43
C GLU A 197 -1.33 -13.64 0.55
N ASN A 198 -2.28 -14.53 0.21
CA ASN A 198 -2.03 -15.63 -0.72
C ASN A 198 -2.36 -15.22 -2.16
N PHE A 199 -1.32 -14.91 -2.92
CA PHE A 199 -1.43 -14.40 -4.28
C PHE A 199 -1.89 -15.40 -5.33
N LYS A 200 -2.04 -16.68 -4.99
CA LYS A 200 -2.49 -17.71 -5.95
C LYS A 200 -3.86 -17.44 -6.55
N TYR A 201 -4.71 -16.72 -5.81
CA TYR A 201 -6.10 -16.50 -6.19
C TYR A 201 -6.38 -15.10 -6.75
N ILE A 202 -5.47 -14.15 -6.54
CA ILE A 202 -5.58 -12.81 -7.11
C ILE A 202 -5.38 -12.91 -8.63
N ARG A 203 -6.18 -12.17 -9.40
CA ARG A 203 -6.11 -12.09 -10.87
C ARG A 203 -5.57 -10.71 -11.30
N PRO A 204 -4.25 -10.52 -11.42
CA PRO A 204 -3.65 -9.23 -11.76
C PRO A 204 -4.12 -8.69 -13.12
N GLU A 205 -4.59 -9.56 -14.02
CA GLU A 205 -5.16 -9.19 -15.30
C GLU A 205 -6.43 -8.34 -15.13
N SER A 206 -7.27 -8.71 -14.15
CA SER A 206 -8.49 -7.97 -13.82
C SER A 206 -8.19 -6.62 -13.18
N ILE A 207 -7.13 -6.58 -12.35
CA ILE A 207 -6.64 -5.37 -11.71
C ILE A 207 -6.13 -4.36 -12.75
N CYS A 208 -5.31 -4.81 -13.70
CA CYS A 208 -4.74 -3.94 -14.74
C CYS A 208 -5.79 -3.31 -15.68
N LYS A 209 -6.97 -3.91 -15.82
CA LYS A 209 -8.08 -3.41 -16.65
C LYS A 209 -8.97 -2.38 -15.94
N ARG A 210 -8.89 -2.28 -14.61
CA ARG A 210 -9.69 -1.33 -13.80
C ARG A 210 -8.87 -0.09 -13.46
N ALA A 211 -9.56 1.00 -13.11
CA ALA A 211 -8.91 2.15 -12.49
C ALA A 211 -8.29 1.77 -11.15
N HIS A 212 -7.30 2.54 -10.71
CA HIS A 212 -6.73 2.36 -9.38
C HIS A 212 -7.81 2.60 -8.30
N PRO A 213 -7.87 1.85 -7.18
CA PRO A 213 -8.94 1.99 -6.18
C PRO A 213 -9.00 3.39 -5.56
N GLN A 214 -7.83 4.01 -5.39
CA GLN A 214 -7.67 5.37 -4.87
C GLN A 214 -7.74 6.45 -5.98
N ALA A 215 -8.23 6.12 -7.17
CA ALA A 215 -8.36 7.08 -8.26
C ALA A 215 -9.52 8.04 -8.02
N ILE A 216 -9.39 9.27 -8.52
CA ILE A 216 -10.39 10.32 -8.36
C ILE A 216 -10.94 10.75 -9.72
N ASP A 217 -12.16 11.28 -9.70
CA ASP A 217 -12.74 11.90 -10.88
C ASP A 217 -12.17 13.32 -11.05
N ILE A 218 -11.66 13.62 -12.25
CA ILE A 218 -11.04 14.91 -12.55
C ILE A 218 -12.10 15.84 -13.14
N ILE A 219 -12.49 16.85 -12.35
CA ILE A 219 -13.49 17.86 -12.72
C ILE A 219 -12.88 18.91 -13.67
N ASN A 220 -11.66 19.38 -13.39
CA ASN A 220 -10.96 20.40 -14.18
C ASN A 220 -9.61 19.86 -14.73
N PRO A 221 -9.58 19.35 -15.97
CA PRO A 221 -8.36 18.84 -16.60
C PRO A 221 -7.25 19.88 -16.81
N ALA A 222 -7.60 21.15 -17.00
CA ALA A 222 -6.62 22.22 -17.24
C ALA A 222 -5.84 22.57 -15.96
N ALA A 223 -6.55 22.79 -14.85
CA ALA A 223 -5.93 23.04 -13.54
C ALA A 223 -5.06 21.84 -13.10
N ARG A 224 -5.57 20.63 -13.33
CA ARG A 224 -4.83 19.37 -13.12
C ARG A 224 -3.50 19.34 -13.89
N PHE A 225 -3.51 19.73 -15.17
CA PHE A 225 -2.31 19.75 -16.01
C PHE A 225 -1.30 20.79 -15.51
N GLU A 226 -1.77 21.97 -15.10
CA GLU A 226 -0.91 23.02 -14.53
C GLU A 226 -0.23 22.59 -13.23
N GLU A 227 -0.96 21.92 -12.32
CA GLU A 227 -0.40 21.34 -11.10
C GLU A 227 0.66 20.28 -11.41
N MET A 228 0.40 19.37 -12.35
CA MET A 228 1.37 18.35 -12.77
C MET A 228 2.62 18.98 -13.37
N SER A 229 2.47 20.03 -14.20
CA SER A 229 3.58 20.78 -14.78
C SER A 229 4.42 21.46 -13.71
N SER A 230 3.76 22.11 -12.73
CA SER A 230 4.39 22.77 -11.59
C SER A 230 5.16 21.80 -10.70
N TYR A 231 4.58 20.62 -10.42
CA TYR A 231 5.24 19.54 -9.69
C TYR A 231 6.53 19.13 -10.41
N ARG A 232 6.48 18.89 -11.72
CA ARG A 232 7.65 18.48 -12.51
C ARG A 232 8.72 19.55 -12.62
N LYS A 233 8.32 20.82 -12.76
CA LYS A 233 9.24 21.97 -12.76
C LYS A 233 9.99 22.05 -11.44
N THR A 234 9.28 21.92 -10.32
CA THR A 234 9.85 21.93 -8.96
C THR A 234 10.88 20.81 -8.76
N HIS A 235 10.63 19.65 -9.37
CA HIS A 235 11.50 18.48 -9.29
C HIS A 235 12.55 18.40 -10.41
N ASN A 236 12.66 19.41 -11.29
CA ASN A 236 13.55 19.42 -12.46
C ASN A 236 13.38 18.21 -13.39
N LEU A 237 12.14 17.74 -13.54
CA LEU A 237 11.79 16.57 -14.36
C LEU A 237 11.37 16.93 -15.79
N ASN A 238 11.35 18.22 -16.12
CA ASN A 238 11.03 18.69 -17.47
C ASN A 238 12.24 18.45 -18.39
N ALA A 239 11.99 17.96 -19.60
CA ALA A 239 13.03 17.91 -20.63
C ALA A 239 13.42 19.35 -20.96
N TYR A 240 14.67 19.73 -20.68
CA TYR A 240 15.17 21.05 -21.06
C TYR A 240 15.29 21.11 -22.59
N GLU A 241 14.87 22.22 -23.17
CA GLU A 241 15.14 22.50 -24.57
C GLU A 241 16.65 22.44 -24.84
N ALA A 242 17.01 22.06 -26.07
CA ALA A 242 18.41 21.94 -26.45
C ALA A 242 19.18 23.24 -26.14
N TRP A 243 20.46 23.12 -25.77
CA TRP A 243 21.25 24.25 -25.26
C TRP A 243 21.24 25.47 -26.19
N TYR A 244 21.17 25.26 -27.51
CA TYR A 244 21.10 26.32 -28.51
C TYR A 244 19.75 27.05 -28.51
N ILE A 245 18.63 26.38 -28.20
CA ILE A 245 17.30 27.01 -28.08
C ILE A 245 17.24 27.84 -26.81
N ARG A 246 17.81 27.34 -25.70
CA ARG A 246 17.94 28.10 -24.45
C ARG A 246 18.81 29.34 -24.61
N LEU A 247 19.94 29.20 -25.33
CA LEU A 247 20.82 30.31 -25.67
C LEU A 247 20.08 31.34 -26.54
N TRP A 248 19.35 30.88 -27.57
CA TRP A 248 18.54 31.76 -28.42
C TRP A 248 17.39 32.44 -27.68
N SER A 249 16.72 31.75 -26.76
CA SER A 249 15.65 32.33 -25.95
C SER A 249 16.17 33.34 -24.95
N TRP A 250 17.35 33.09 -24.37
CA TRP A 250 18.06 34.06 -23.53
C TRP A 250 18.50 35.30 -24.34
N ILE A 251 19.05 35.13 -25.55
CA ILE A 251 19.35 36.24 -26.46
C ILE A 251 18.06 36.99 -26.85
N TYR A 252 16.98 36.28 -27.18
CA TYR A 252 15.70 36.88 -27.56
C TYR A 252 15.07 37.66 -26.40
N SER A 253 15.25 37.20 -25.16
CA SER A 253 14.78 37.90 -23.95
C SER A 253 15.45 39.26 -23.73
N TRP A 254 16.63 39.50 -24.32
CA TRP A 254 17.28 40.81 -24.31
C TRP A 254 16.61 41.82 -25.25
N PHE A 255 15.80 41.34 -26.20
CA PHE A 255 15.15 42.13 -27.23
C PHE A 255 13.61 42.11 -27.14
N ALA A 256 13.04 41.30 -26.26
CA ALA A 256 11.61 41.25 -26.01
C ALA A 256 11.22 42.26 -24.94
N THR A 257 10.35 43.21 -25.27
CA THR A 257 9.71 44.09 -24.29
C THR A 257 8.41 43.47 -23.76
N ASP A 258 8.26 43.65 -22.45
CA ASP A 258 7.11 43.45 -21.57
C ASP A 258 6.86 42.05 -20.98
N TYR A 259 7.17 42.04 -19.68
CA TYR A 259 6.58 41.20 -18.64
C TYR A 259 5.06 41.41 -18.61
N VAL A 260 4.31 40.38 -18.99
CA VAL A 260 2.87 40.27 -18.67
C VAL A 260 2.79 39.79 -17.22
N PRO A 261 2.28 40.58 -16.27
CA PRO A 261 1.97 40.06 -14.96
C PRO A 261 0.89 39.01 -15.16
N ILE A 262 1.16 37.77 -14.72
CA ILE A 262 0.09 36.78 -14.58
C ILE A 262 -0.83 37.36 -13.50
N ASP A 263 -2.01 37.82 -13.92
CA ASP A 263 -3.07 38.22 -13.02
C ASP A 263 -3.54 36.94 -12.30
N GLN A 264 -2.90 36.65 -11.17
CA GLN A 264 -3.40 35.66 -10.21
C GLN A 264 -4.66 36.27 -9.60
N THR A 265 -5.76 36.17 -10.33
CA THR A 265 -7.09 36.30 -9.75
C THR A 265 -7.15 35.28 -8.61
N VAL A 266 -6.93 35.73 -7.37
CA VAL A 266 -7.06 34.90 -6.18
C VAL A 266 -8.50 34.37 -6.24
N PRO A 267 -8.72 33.07 -6.52
CA PRO A 267 -10.07 32.57 -6.67
C PRO A 267 -10.80 32.87 -5.37
N ASN A 268 -12.00 33.46 -5.51
CA ASN A 268 -12.78 33.94 -4.38
C ASN A 268 -12.90 32.82 -3.34
N ASN A 269 -12.19 33.00 -2.22
CA ASN A 269 -11.74 31.93 -1.31
C ASN A 269 -12.86 31.51 -0.34
N ASN A 270 -14.11 31.45 -0.81
CA ASN A 270 -15.22 31.07 0.03
C ASN A 270 -15.05 29.60 0.43
N LEU A 271 -14.85 29.41 1.73
CA LEU A 271 -14.70 28.10 2.37
C LEU A 271 -16.01 27.75 3.05
N THR A 272 -16.52 26.55 2.76
CA THR A 272 -17.65 25.96 3.48
C THR A 272 -17.08 25.01 4.52
N LEU A 273 -17.41 25.20 5.80
CA LEU A 273 -17.05 24.25 6.85
C LEU A 273 -17.89 22.97 6.70
N LEU A 274 -17.24 21.82 6.64
CA LEU A 274 -17.88 20.51 6.54
C LEU A 274 -17.86 19.74 7.87
N TYR A 275 -16.79 19.89 8.65
CA TYR A 275 -16.58 19.16 9.89
C TYR A 275 -15.70 19.95 10.84
N GLU A 276 -15.98 19.88 12.14
CA GLU A 276 -15.23 20.58 13.18
C GLU A 276 -15.19 19.76 14.47
N THR A 277 -14.00 19.70 15.07
CA THR A 277 -13.76 19.34 16.47
C THR A 277 -12.83 20.39 17.09
N ASP A 278 -12.49 20.21 18.35
CA ASP A 278 -11.50 21.05 19.03
C ASP A 278 -10.10 21.01 18.40
N THR A 279 -9.79 19.93 17.68
CA THR A 279 -8.46 19.69 17.09
C THR A 279 -8.44 19.80 15.58
N ILE A 280 -9.54 19.55 14.87
CA ILE A 280 -9.51 19.49 13.40
C ILE A 280 -10.73 20.17 12.78
N LYS A 281 -10.50 20.80 11.63
CA LYS A 281 -11.53 21.44 10.82
C LYS A 281 -11.35 21.03 9.36
N ILE A 282 -12.43 20.61 8.73
CA ILE A 282 -12.45 20.24 7.32
C ILE A 282 -13.30 21.27 6.57
N PHE A 283 -12.69 21.91 5.58
CA PHE A 283 -13.34 22.90 4.73
C PHE A 283 -13.41 22.39 3.29
N GLN A 284 -14.39 22.87 2.55
CA GLN A 284 -14.47 22.72 1.11
C GLN A 284 -14.45 24.09 0.43
N ARG A 285 -13.60 24.25 -0.59
CA ARG A 285 -13.64 25.43 -1.46
C ARG A 285 -14.89 25.41 -2.33
N THR A 286 -15.63 26.50 -2.38
CA THR A 286 -16.89 26.57 -3.13
C THR A 286 -16.71 26.37 -4.64
N VAL A 287 -15.64 26.93 -5.21
CA VAL A 287 -15.36 26.92 -6.66
C VAL A 287 -14.64 25.64 -7.08
N THR A 288 -13.45 25.37 -6.55
CA THR A 288 -12.61 24.23 -7.00
C THR A 288 -13.03 22.90 -6.40
N LYS A 289 -13.88 22.89 -5.37
CA LYS A 289 -14.31 21.70 -4.59
C LYS A 289 -13.19 20.98 -3.84
N GLU A 290 -11.99 21.52 -3.83
CA GLU A 290 -10.88 21.05 -2.98
C GLU A 290 -11.27 21.02 -1.51
N ILE A 291 -10.71 20.04 -0.81
CA ILE A 291 -10.90 19.86 0.62
C ILE A 291 -9.64 20.33 1.33
N ILE A 292 -9.80 21.23 2.30
CA ILE A 292 -8.71 21.70 3.16
C ILE A 292 -8.95 21.11 4.54
N VAL A 293 -8.03 20.25 4.97
CA VAL A 293 -8.01 19.76 6.35
C VAL A 293 -7.06 20.64 7.13
N ARG A 294 -7.52 21.21 8.23
CA ARG A 294 -6.70 21.92 9.21
C ARG A 294 -6.72 21.14 10.51
N GLU A 295 -5.57 20.72 10.99
CA GLU A 295 -5.46 19.92 12.21
C GLU A 295 -4.45 20.56 13.15
N LYS A 296 -4.79 20.64 14.43
CA LYS A 296 -3.91 21.14 15.47
C LYS A 296 -2.74 20.17 15.63
N LYS A 297 -1.52 20.68 15.57
CA LYS A 297 -0.32 19.89 15.80
C LYS A 297 -0.35 19.34 17.23
N PRO A 298 0.04 18.08 17.48
CA PRO A 298 0.00 17.52 18.82
C PRO A 298 1.03 18.20 19.73
N ASP A 299 0.84 18.06 21.04
CA ASP A 299 1.76 18.61 22.04
C ASP A 299 3.10 17.84 22.04
N ILE A 300 4.13 18.48 22.55
CA ILE A 300 5.49 17.93 22.54
C ILE A 300 5.61 16.83 23.59
N GLU A 301 5.94 15.63 23.15
CA GLU A 301 6.08 14.43 23.99
C GLU A 301 7.51 13.87 23.93
N ASN A 302 8.18 14.01 22.77
CA ASN A 302 9.51 13.46 22.51
C ASN A 302 10.54 14.58 22.43
N LEU A 303 11.66 14.45 23.15
CA LEU A 303 12.76 15.41 23.12
C LEU A 303 14.08 14.75 22.71
N VAL A 304 14.68 15.26 21.63
CA VAL A 304 15.96 14.75 21.09
C VAL A 304 17.07 15.77 21.30
N PHE A 305 18.16 15.36 21.92
CA PHE A 305 19.34 16.20 22.12
C PHE A 305 20.51 15.73 21.24
N CYS A 306 21.03 16.63 20.41
CA CYS A 306 22.25 16.32 19.66
C CYS A 306 23.48 16.32 20.56
N GLY A 307 24.54 15.66 20.10
CA GLY A 307 25.86 15.76 20.71
C GLY A 307 26.54 17.10 20.40
N GLY A 308 27.51 17.48 21.25
CA GLY A 308 28.26 18.73 21.11
C GLY A 308 29.26 19.01 22.24
N GLY A 309 29.62 18.01 23.05
CA GLY A 309 30.57 18.17 24.15
C GLY A 309 30.18 19.30 25.11
N ALA A 310 31.06 20.30 25.24
CA ALA A 310 30.86 21.45 26.11
C ALA A 310 29.65 22.34 25.76
N LYS A 311 29.09 22.21 24.54
CA LYS A 311 27.87 22.94 24.13
C LYS A 311 26.61 22.50 24.89
N ILE A 312 26.69 21.44 25.71
CA ILE A 312 25.61 20.94 26.57
C ILE A 312 24.95 22.01 27.46
N PHE A 313 25.66 23.08 27.82
CA PHE A 313 25.09 24.19 28.59
C PHE A 313 23.92 24.89 27.86
N ALA A 314 23.93 24.94 26.54
CA ALA A 314 22.77 25.47 25.80
C ALA A 314 21.55 24.54 25.92
N HIS A 315 21.73 23.22 26.02
CA HIS A 315 20.63 22.29 26.29
C HIS A 315 19.96 22.56 27.64
N VAL A 316 20.72 22.97 28.67
CA VAL A 316 20.18 23.37 29.97
C VAL A 316 19.25 24.57 29.83
N GLY A 317 19.63 25.55 29.01
CA GLY A 317 18.78 26.70 28.66
C GLY A 317 17.47 26.31 27.98
N VAL A 318 17.54 25.37 27.04
CA VAL A 318 16.36 24.81 26.37
C VAL A 318 15.43 24.14 27.38
N TRP A 319 15.97 23.27 28.23
CA TRP A 319 15.19 22.57 29.25
C TRP A 319 14.54 23.54 30.25
N LYS A 320 15.26 24.61 30.63
CA LYS A 320 14.72 25.66 31.50
C LYS A 320 13.48 26.32 30.89
N ALA A 321 13.56 26.73 29.62
CA ALA A 321 12.44 27.35 28.92
C ALA A 321 11.22 26.41 28.82
N LEU A 322 11.44 25.11 28.58
CA LEU A 322 10.37 24.09 28.56
C LEU A 322 9.75 23.87 29.94
N ASN A 323 10.56 23.78 31.01
CA ASN A 323 10.10 23.63 32.39
C ASN A 323 9.23 24.82 32.82
N GLU A 324 9.65 26.06 32.55
CA GLU A 324 8.88 27.27 32.84
C GLU A 324 7.58 27.35 32.03
N ALA A 325 7.58 26.78 30.82
CA ALA A 325 6.40 26.65 29.99
C ALA A 325 5.49 25.45 30.39
N ASN A 326 5.83 24.72 31.46
CA ASN A 326 5.12 23.52 31.89
C ASN A 326 4.94 22.47 30.76
N ILE A 327 5.88 22.44 29.81
CA ILE A 327 5.95 21.42 28.76
C ILE A 327 6.79 20.28 29.33
N LYS A 328 6.21 19.08 29.40
CA LYS A 328 6.80 17.91 30.07
C LYS A 328 6.93 16.75 29.09
N PRO A 329 7.94 16.77 28.21
CA PRO A 329 8.28 15.60 27.40
C PRO A 329 8.55 14.41 28.33
N THR A 330 8.11 13.22 27.93
CA THR A 330 8.32 11.98 28.71
C THR A 330 9.26 11.01 28.00
N ARG A 331 9.52 11.20 26.71
CA ARG A 331 10.37 10.33 25.91
C ARG A 331 11.59 11.09 25.42
N PHE A 332 12.77 10.52 25.61
CA PHE A 332 14.03 11.21 25.36
C PHE A 332 14.94 10.41 24.42
N ALA A 333 15.70 11.09 23.58
CA ALA A 333 16.81 10.47 22.88
C ALA A 333 18.02 11.39 22.86
N GLY A 334 19.22 10.82 22.88
CA GLY A 334 20.43 11.61 22.87
C GLY A 334 21.65 10.86 22.38
N SER A 335 22.62 11.64 21.90
CA SER A 335 23.91 11.18 21.40
C SER A 335 25.03 11.99 22.07
N SER A 336 26.09 11.34 22.55
CA SER A 336 27.22 12.00 23.22
C SER A 336 26.77 12.85 24.42
N ALA A 337 27.21 14.11 24.51
CA ALA A 337 26.72 15.06 25.52
C ALA A 337 25.19 15.21 25.54
N GLY A 338 24.52 15.00 24.41
CA GLY A 338 23.06 14.95 24.35
C GLY A 338 22.46 13.74 25.07
N ALA A 339 23.15 12.60 25.13
CA ALA A 339 22.73 11.43 25.91
C ALA A 339 22.79 11.71 27.42
N ILE A 340 23.79 12.46 27.87
CA ILE A 340 23.87 12.92 29.28
C ILE A 340 22.68 13.81 29.61
N MET A 341 22.36 14.77 28.74
CA MET A 341 21.19 15.63 28.94
C MET A 341 19.88 14.84 28.92
N ALA A 342 19.71 13.94 27.96
CA ALA A 342 18.55 13.05 27.87
C ALA A 342 18.39 12.20 29.14
N MET A 343 19.50 11.68 29.69
CA MET A 343 19.52 10.93 30.95
C MET A 343 19.01 11.79 32.12
N LEU A 344 19.53 13.01 32.28
CA LEU A 344 19.12 13.89 33.36
C LEU A 344 17.65 14.29 33.26
N CYS A 345 17.16 14.59 32.05
CA CYS A 345 15.74 14.88 31.82
C CYS A 345 14.86 13.65 32.08
N TYR A 346 15.28 12.47 31.63
CA TYR A 346 14.60 11.20 31.89
C TYR A 346 14.50 10.87 33.38
N LEU A 347 15.51 11.24 34.17
CA LEU A 347 15.48 11.07 35.63
C LEU A 347 14.57 12.08 36.35
N GLY A 348 14.03 13.07 35.63
CA GLY A 348 13.15 14.09 36.19
C GLY A 348 13.88 15.23 36.88
N TYR A 349 15.14 15.50 36.52
CA TYR A 349 15.87 16.67 37.01
C TYR A 349 15.31 17.98 36.41
N SER A 350 15.18 19.02 37.23
CA SER A 350 14.87 20.37 36.75
C SER A 350 16.12 21.04 36.14
N ALA A 351 15.93 22.05 35.29
CA ALA A 351 17.06 22.77 34.71
C ALA A 351 17.99 23.42 35.76
N ASP A 352 17.44 23.88 36.88
CA ASP A 352 18.23 24.45 37.97
C ASP A 352 19.04 23.37 38.71
N GLU A 353 18.46 22.18 38.94
CA GLU A 353 19.17 21.05 39.51
C GLU A 353 20.32 20.58 38.60
N ILE A 354 20.08 20.53 37.28
CA ILE A 354 21.11 20.20 36.28
C ILE A 354 22.24 21.23 36.32
N ALA A 355 21.92 22.52 36.38
CA ALA A 355 22.92 23.58 36.46
C ALA A 355 23.78 23.48 37.73
N VAL A 356 23.18 23.15 38.88
CA VAL A 356 23.91 22.90 40.14
C VAL A 356 24.81 21.67 40.01
N LEU A 357 24.29 20.58 39.46
CA LEU A 357 25.01 19.32 39.27
C LEU A 357 26.25 19.54 38.38
N PHE A 358 26.14 20.29 37.28
CA PHE A 358 27.29 20.64 36.44
C PHE A 358 28.31 21.58 37.12
N ARG A 359 27.88 22.46 38.03
CA ARG A 359 28.80 23.30 38.81
C ARG A 359 29.58 22.48 39.84
N ASN A 360 28.92 21.55 40.52
CA ASN A 360 29.50 20.72 41.57
C ASN A 360 30.52 19.72 41.04
N PHE A 361 30.28 19.13 39.86
CA PHE A 361 31.28 18.30 39.18
C PHE A 361 32.60 19.03 38.92
N LYS A 362 32.60 20.36 38.85
CA LYS A 362 33.82 21.18 38.71
C LYS A 362 34.57 21.37 40.04
N GLN A 363 33.88 21.29 41.17
CA GLN A 363 34.45 21.57 42.50
C GLN A 363 34.95 20.32 43.23
N GLU A 364 34.37 19.15 42.95
CA GLU A 364 34.66 17.90 43.70
C GLU A 364 35.86 17.09 43.14
N HIS A 365 36.43 17.49 42.00
CA HIS A 365 37.62 16.86 41.39
C HIS A 365 38.96 17.54 41.73
N LEU A 366 39.06 18.28 42.84
CA LEU A 366 40.26 19.02 43.23
C LEU A 366 41.00 18.48 44.46
N VAL A 367 40.78 17.23 44.86
CA VAL A 367 41.63 16.58 45.88
C VAL A 367 41.92 15.14 45.44
N HIS A 368 43.11 14.96 44.86
CA HIS A 368 43.77 13.72 44.42
C HIS A 368 43.24 13.06 43.15
N TYR A 369 43.90 13.34 42.02
CA TYR A 369 44.50 12.30 41.16
C TYR A 369 45.55 12.99 40.28
N ASP A 370 46.82 12.68 40.54
CA ASP A 370 47.94 13.14 39.73
C ASP A 370 47.77 12.69 38.27
N ILE A 371 48.04 13.61 37.36
CA ILE A 371 47.97 13.41 35.91
C ILE A 371 49.27 12.73 35.48
N ASP A 372 49.24 11.41 35.28
CA ASP A 372 50.24 10.71 34.48
C ASP A 372 49.83 10.75 33.00
N PHE A 373 50.82 11.02 32.14
CA PHE A 373 50.71 11.28 30.69
C PHE A 373 50.29 10.05 29.84
N ASP A 374 49.76 8.99 30.46
CA ASP A 374 49.28 7.75 29.83
C ASP A 374 47.74 7.63 29.90
N GLY A 375 47.01 8.61 29.37
CA GLY A 375 45.66 8.45 28.78
C GLY A 375 44.59 7.61 29.49
N LEU A 376 44.55 7.55 30.83
CA LEU A 376 43.66 6.63 31.58
C LEU A 376 42.80 7.24 32.70
N SER A 377 42.84 8.55 33.02
CA SER A 377 42.05 9.08 34.18
C SER A 377 40.67 9.68 33.85
N GLY A 378 40.25 9.73 32.58
CA GLY A 378 39.01 10.41 32.19
C GLY A 378 37.72 9.59 32.31
N SER A 379 37.72 8.30 31.95
CA SER A 379 36.50 7.49 31.85
C SER A 379 35.84 7.20 33.20
N ASP A 380 36.65 6.92 34.21
CA ASP A 380 36.16 6.54 35.53
C ASP A 380 35.51 7.74 36.25
N SER A 381 36.01 8.96 35.98
CA SER A 381 35.44 10.20 36.51
C SER A 381 34.06 10.52 35.92
N LEU A 382 33.90 10.39 34.59
CA LEU A 382 32.60 10.58 33.93
C LEU A 382 31.60 9.52 34.39
N LYS A 383 32.01 8.26 34.46
CA LYS A 383 31.15 7.17 34.92
C LYS A 383 30.69 7.39 36.36
N ALA A 384 31.61 7.76 37.26
CA ALA A 384 31.29 8.07 38.65
C ALA A 384 30.30 9.26 38.77
N ALA A 385 30.48 10.30 37.96
CA ALA A 385 29.57 11.44 37.91
C ALA A 385 28.15 11.05 37.46
N LEU A 386 28.05 10.19 36.43
CA LEU A 386 26.76 9.66 35.95
C LEU A 386 26.10 8.75 37.01
N ASP A 387 26.87 7.88 37.66
CA ASP A 387 26.39 7.00 38.74
C ASP A 387 25.90 7.81 39.94
N TYR A 388 26.60 8.87 40.30
CA TYR A 388 26.18 9.80 41.34
C TYR A 388 24.85 10.46 40.99
N ALA A 389 24.70 10.98 39.76
CA ALA A 389 23.47 11.63 39.31
C ALA A 389 22.27 10.67 39.35
N VAL A 390 22.43 9.43 38.90
CA VAL A 390 21.38 8.40 38.96
C VAL A 390 21.07 8.04 40.41
N THR A 391 22.09 7.72 41.20
CA THR A 391 21.93 7.30 42.60
C THR A 391 21.27 8.36 43.45
N ASN A 392 21.65 9.63 43.28
CA ASN A 392 21.08 10.75 44.02
C ASN A 392 19.57 10.88 43.76
N LYS A 393 19.15 10.82 42.48
CA LYS A 393 17.73 10.92 42.12
C LYS A 393 16.93 9.70 42.57
N LEU A 394 17.51 8.51 42.44
CA LEU A 394 16.86 7.28 42.92
C LEU A 394 16.68 7.30 44.44
N LYS A 395 17.66 7.77 45.22
CA LYS A 395 17.50 7.91 46.68
C LYS A 395 16.35 8.86 47.03
N GLU A 396 16.22 9.98 46.31
CA GLU A 396 15.10 10.92 46.48
C GLU A 396 13.76 10.22 46.20
N ILE A 397 13.64 9.50 45.07
CA ILE A 397 12.42 8.78 44.68
C ILE A 397 12.07 7.67 45.69
N VAL A 398 13.04 6.83 46.03
CA VAL A 398 12.90 5.70 46.96
C VAL A 398 12.44 6.17 48.32
N ALA A 399 13.03 7.27 48.84
CA ALA A 399 12.62 7.89 50.10
C ALA A 399 11.20 8.49 50.01
N LYS A 400 10.88 9.19 48.92
CA LYS A 400 9.58 9.85 48.72
C LYS A 400 8.42 8.85 48.59
N PHE A 401 8.64 7.73 47.92
CA PHE A 401 7.61 6.71 47.66
C PHE A 401 7.69 5.50 48.60
N ASN A 402 8.64 5.49 49.54
CA ASN A 402 8.84 4.43 50.53
C ASN A 402 8.97 3.02 49.92
N ILE A 403 9.75 2.92 48.84
CA ILE A 403 10.08 1.64 48.15
C ILE A 403 11.51 1.21 48.52
N PRO A 404 11.90 -0.07 48.35
CA PRO A 404 13.28 -0.49 48.59
C PRO A 404 14.22 0.02 47.49
N TYR A 405 15.45 0.38 47.87
CA TYR A 405 16.49 0.74 46.89
C TYR A 405 16.88 -0.51 46.07
N PRO A 406 17.03 -0.39 44.73
CA PRO A 406 17.35 -1.53 43.87
C PRO A 406 18.68 -2.19 44.25
N GLN A 407 18.72 -3.52 44.21
CA GLN A 407 19.92 -4.31 44.47
C GLN A 407 20.65 -4.60 43.15
N GLY A 408 21.98 -4.49 43.15
CA GLY A 408 22.81 -4.75 41.97
C GLY A 408 22.95 -3.56 41.02
N VAL A 409 23.33 -3.85 39.78
CA VAL A 409 23.59 -2.85 38.75
C VAL A 409 22.29 -2.24 38.24
N ILE A 410 22.26 -0.91 38.11
CA ILE A 410 21.08 -0.19 37.63
C ILE A 410 21.01 -0.31 36.10
N THR A 411 20.07 -1.11 35.63
CA THR A 411 19.78 -1.33 34.19
C THR A 411 18.55 -0.56 33.73
N PHE A 412 18.30 -0.50 32.41
CA PHE A 412 17.06 0.04 31.86
C PHE A 412 15.82 -0.65 32.47
N ARG A 413 15.86 -1.98 32.61
CA ARG A 413 14.79 -2.78 33.24
C ARG A 413 14.58 -2.37 34.70
N THR A 414 15.65 -2.11 35.43
CA THR A 414 15.58 -1.69 36.84
C THR A 414 14.84 -0.36 36.98
N LEU A 415 15.16 0.62 36.14
CA LEU A 415 14.50 1.93 36.14
C LEU A 415 13.03 1.84 35.72
N ASP A 416 12.70 1.00 34.73
CA ASP A 416 11.31 0.76 34.32
C ASP A 416 10.48 0.09 35.44
N ASN A 417 11.07 -0.86 36.16
CA ASN A 417 10.42 -1.48 37.32
C ASN A 417 10.11 -0.46 38.42
N ILE A 418 11.04 0.46 38.70
CA ILE A 418 10.82 1.55 39.65
C ILE A 418 9.68 2.44 39.16
N ARG A 419 9.73 2.92 37.91
CA ARG A 419 8.67 3.75 37.31
C ARG A 419 7.28 3.12 37.44
N LYS A 420 7.17 1.81 37.19
CA LYS A 420 5.92 1.04 37.33
C LYS A 420 5.43 0.94 38.78
N GLN A 421 6.33 0.83 39.74
CA GLN A 421 5.99 0.79 41.17
C GLN A 421 5.58 2.16 41.73
N CYS A 422 6.15 3.25 41.20
CA CYS A 422 5.85 4.61 41.62
C CYS A 422 5.39 5.49 40.43
N PRO A 423 4.13 5.35 39.97
CA PRO A 423 3.58 6.21 38.93
C PRO A 423 3.62 7.67 39.37
N GLY A 424 4.15 8.55 38.51
CA GLY A 424 4.31 9.98 38.81
C GLY A 424 5.58 10.34 39.62
N CYS A 425 6.56 9.44 39.73
CA CYS A 425 7.84 9.73 40.37
C CYS A 425 8.75 10.71 39.61
N GLY A 426 8.34 11.14 38.42
CA GLY A 426 9.09 12.07 37.56
C GLY A 426 10.05 11.40 36.59
N LEU A 427 10.18 10.06 36.62
CA LEU A 427 10.90 9.32 35.59
C LEU A 427 10.15 9.39 34.25
N GLY A 428 10.88 9.60 33.17
CA GLY A 428 10.37 9.54 31.81
C GLY A 428 9.88 8.14 31.43
N ASP A 429 9.12 8.07 30.34
CA ASP A 429 8.55 6.82 29.82
C ASP A 429 9.55 6.04 28.98
N GLU A 430 10.43 6.74 28.26
CA GLU A 430 11.41 6.13 27.38
C GLU A 430 12.68 6.97 27.28
N ILE A 431 13.81 6.29 27.16
CA ILE A 431 15.08 6.90 26.79
C ILE A 431 15.82 6.01 25.80
N THR A 432 16.36 6.62 24.74
CA THR A 432 17.26 5.96 23.80
C THR A 432 18.60 6.68 23.72
N VAL A 433 19.67 5.90 23.81
CA VAL A 433 21.06 6.38 23.77
C VAL A 433 21.76 5.75 22.57
N THR A 434 22.46 6.55 21.77
CA THR A 434 23.19 6.04 20.61
C THR A 434 24.67 5.79 20.88
N ALA A 435 25.24 4.78 20.25
CA ALA A 435 26.67 4.53 20.20
C ALA A 435 27.08 4.09 18.78
N THR A 436 28.36 4.20 18.46
CA THR A 436 28.89 3.79 17.15
C THR A 436 29.63 2.47 17.27
N ASN A 437 29.14 1.42 16.62
CA ASN A 437 29.88 0.16 16.48
C ASN A 437 30.93 0.32 15.39
N LYS A 438 32.22 0.27 15.76
CA LYS A 438 33.33 0.55 14.85
C LYS A 438 33.49 -0.53 13.78
N LYS A 439 33.36 -1.80 14.17
CA LYS A 439 33.62 -2.94 13.29
C LYS A 439 32.53 -3.05 12.21
N GLN A 440 31.27 -2.82 12.59
CA GLN A 440 30.14 -2.87 11.66
C GLN A 440 29.93 -1.56 10.90
N GLY A 441 30.45 -0.43 11.39
CA GLY A 441 30.18 0.89 10.83
C GLY A 441 28.71 1.28 10.95
N LYS A 442 28.04 0.87 12.04
CA LYS A 442 26.61 1.10 12.28
C LYS A 442 26.35 1.76 13.63
N THR A 443 25.30 2.57 13.70
CA THR A 443 24.79 3.09 14.96
C THR A 443 24.09 1.98 15.75
N THR A 444 24.50 1.79 16.99
CA THR A 444 23.85 0.95 17.99
C THR A 444 22.95 1.83 18.86
N TYR A 445 21.77 1.32 19.20
CA TYR A 445 20.79 2.04 20.01
C TYR A 445 20.52 1.27 21.28
N PHE A 446 20.82 1.88 22.43
CA PHE A 446 20.49 1.35 23.75
C PHE A 446 19.16 1.92 24.21
N SER A 447 18.22 1.06 24.57
CA SER A 447 16.91 1.43 25.11
C SER A 447 16.32 0.25 25.89
N LEU A 448 15.23 0.48 26.61
CA LEU A 448 14.51 -0.60 27.30
C LEU A 448 14.08 -1.72 26.34
N ALA A 449 13.65 -1.37 25.13
CA ALA A 449 13.16 -2.32 24.14
C ALA A 449 14.28 -3.18 23.52
N ARG A 450 15.48 -2.61 23.34
CA ARG A 450 16.59 -3.27 22.64
C ARG A 450 17.60 -3.92 23.59
N SER A 451 17.85 -3.29 24.73
CA SER A 451 18.94 -3.64 25.64
C SER A 451 18.49 -3.50 27.11
N PRO A 452 17.45 -4.24 27.55
CA PRO A 452 16.84 -4.05 28.87
C PRO A 452 17.81 -4.30 30.03
N ASP A 453 18.75 -5.23 29.86
CA ASP A 453 19.70 -5.67 30.88
C ASP A 453 21.05 -4.95 30.80
N MET A 454 21.21 -4.00 29.86
CA MET A 454 22.38 -3.13 29.77
C MET A 454 22.40 -2.16 30.95
N GLU A 455 23.59 -1.96 31.55
CA GLU A 455 23.80 -0.95 32.58
C GLU A 455 23.52 0.44 32.02
N PHE A 456 22.64 1.17 32.70
CA PHE A 456 22.08 2.42 32.19
C PHE A 456 23.17 3.50 32.03
N THR A 457 23.95 3.76 33.08
CA THR A 457 25.02 4.76 33.06
C THR A 457 26.15 4.36 32.13
N LYS A 458 26.44 3.05 31.99
CA LYS A 458 27.43 2.55 31.04
C LYS A 458 27.05 2.86 29.60
N SER A 459 25.77 2.74 29.23
CA SER A 459 25.30 3.08 27.89
C SER A 459 25.51 4.57 27.55
N VAL A 460 25.26 5.46 28.51
CA VAL A 460 25.47 6.91 28.38
C VAL A 460 26.96 7.25 28.33
N GLU A 461 27.77 6.61 29.18
CA GLU A 461 29.24 6.76 29.17
C GLU A 461 29.80 6.43 27.78
N VAL A 462 29.43 5.28 27.22
CA VAL A 462 29.89 4.82 25.90
C VAL A 462 29.48 5.79 24.80
N SER A 463 28.25 6.31 24.87
CA SER A 463 27.75 7.32 23.93
C SER A 463 28.61 8.59 23.90
N ALA A 464 29.27 8.93 25.01
CA ALA A 464 30.12 10.11 25.16
C ALA A 464 31.63 9.85 25.00
N LYS A 465 32.06 8.62 24.67
CA LYS A 465 33.48 8.26 24.46
C LYS A 465 33.98 8.67 23.08
N PHE A 466 34.31 9.95 22.92
CA PHE A 466 34.87 10.47 21.67
C PHE A 466 36.24 9.84 21.34
N PRO A 467 36.49 9.29 20.13
CA PRO A 467 37.65 8.43 19.83
C PRO A 467 39.03 9.06 20.05
N ILE A 468 39.14 10.39 19.96
CA ILE A 468 40.40 11.11 20.19
C ILE A 468 40.71 11.23 21.69
N VAL A 469 39.68 11.27 22.53
CA VAL A 469 39.82 11.52 23.97
C VAL A 469 39.72 10.21 24.78
N TYR A 470 38.98 9.22 24.27
CA TYR A 470 38.66 7.98 25.00
C TYR A 470 38.90 6.73 24.15
N LYS A 471 39.35 5.65 24.80
CA LYS A 471 39.43 4.32 24.19
C LYS A 471 38.03 3.75 23.93
N ALA A 472 37.92 2.93 22.89
CA ALA A 472 36.69 2.23 22.57
C ALA A 472 36.30 1.22 23.65
N GLU A 473 35.02 1.16 23.98
CA GLU A 473 34.46 0.21 24.92
C GLU A 473 34.06 -1.07 24.20
N VAL A 474 34.36 -2.24 24.76
CA VAL A 474 33.90 -3.51 24.21
C VAL A 474 32.56 -3.88 24.84
N ILE A 475 31.51 -3.93 24.03
CA ILE A 475 30.18 -4.40 24.42
C ILE A 475 29.88 -5.62 23.56
N ASP A 476 29.57 -6.75 24.21
CA ASP A 476 29.29 -8.03 23.54
C ASP A 476 30.38 -8.48 22.54
N GLY A 477 31.65 -8.22 22.88
CA GLY A 477 32.81 -8.56 22.04
C GLY A 477 33.06 -7.61 20.88
N GLU A 478 32.28 -6.54 20.75
CA GLU A 478 32.35 -5.57 19.65
C GLU A 478 32.77 -4.18 20.16
N PRO A 479 33.70 -3.47 19.49
CA PRO A 479 34.17 -2.16 19.92
C PRO A 479 33.18 -1.04 19.56
N HIS A 480 32.81 -0.27 20.58
CA HIS A 480 31.87 0.85 20.52
C HIS A 480 32.52 2.16 20.95
N ASN A 481 32.10 3.25 20.31
CA ASN A 481 32.55 4.63 20.54
C ASN A 481 31.36 5.59 20.58
N ASP A 482 31.66 6.89 20.71
CA ASP A 482 30.69 7.98 20.69
C ASP A 482 29.61 7.85 19.60
N GLY A 483 28.35 8.02 20.01
CA GLY A 483 27.19 7.90 19.11
C GLY A 483 27.14 8.98 18.03
N GLY A 484 27.73 10.14 18.31
CA GLY A 484 27.75 11.33 17.46
C GLY A 484 28.66 11.21 16.25
N ILE A 485 29.44 10.13 16.14
CA ILE A 485 30.24 9.82 14.95
C ILE A 485 29.32 9.51 13.75
N LEU A 486 28.30 8.66 13.95
CA LEU A 486 27.40 8.21 12.89
C LEU A 486 25.97 8.75 13.00
N SER A 487 25.47 8.98 14.22
CA SER A 487 24.13 9.54 14.46
C SER A 487 24.21 10.52 15.63
N ASN A 488 24.58 11.77 15.30
CA ASN A 488 24.60 12.88 16.24
C ASN A 488 23.19 13.42 16.50
N PHE A 489 22.24 13.12 15.61
CA PHE A 489 20.87 13.61 15.67
C PHE A 489 19.87 12.44 15.57
N PRO A 490 19.64 11.68 16.65
CA PRO A 490 18.88 10.44 16.64
C PRO A 490 17.36 10.69 16.66
N THR A 491 16.85 11.37 15.64
CA THR A 491 15.41 11.68 15.47
C THR A 491 14.63 10.48 14.92
N GLU A 492 15.30 9.59 14.17
CA GLU A 492 14.78 8.34 13.61
C GLU A 492 14.28 7.34 14.65
N VAL A 493 14.60 7.56 15.93
CA VAL A 493 14.14 6.71 17.04
C VAL A 493 12.63 6.87 17.26
N PHE A 494 12.06 8.02 16.89
CA PHE A 494 10.64 8.30 17.02
C PHE A 494 9.99 8.36 15.63
N SER A 495 9.25 7.31 15.28
CA SER A 495 8.42 7.27 14.07
C SER A 495 7.07 7.95 14.29
N ASP A 496 6.36 8.30 13.20
CA ASP A 496 4.98 8.76 13.28
C ASP A 496 4.13 7.76 14.10
N ASP A 497 3.40 8.28 15.07
CA ASP A 497 2.56 7.49 15.98
C ASP A 497 1.10 7.43 15.51
N HIS A 498 0.81 8.03 14.36
CA HIS A 498 -0.54 8.11 13.77
C HIS A 498 -1.57 8.75 14.69
N SER A 499 -1.13 9.59 15.65
CA SER A 499 -2.03 10.32 16.56
C SER A 499 -2.84 11.42 15.87
N THR A 500 -2.44 11.82 14.66
CA THR A 500 -3.12 12.80 13.81
C THR A 500 -3.48 12.21 12.45
N LEU A 501 -4.55 12.74 11.86
CA LEU A 501 -4.94 12.40 10.50
C LEU A 501 -3.86 12.82 9.51
N LEU A 502 -3.43 14.07 9.62
CA LEU A 502 -2.37 14.64 8.79
C LEU A 502 -1.01 14.11 9.24
N GLU A 503 -0.11 13.97 8.27
CA GLU A 503 1.28 13.60 8.48
C GLU A 503 2.20 14.72 8.01
N SER A 504 3.43 14.74 8.51
CA SER A 504 4.46 15.59 7.93
C SER A 504 4.87 15.08 6.54
N GLU A 505 5.35 15.99 5.69
CA GLU A 505 5.83 15.66 4.34
C GLU A 505 6.88 14.54 4.33
N TYR A 506 7.65 14.41 5.41
CA TYR A 506 8.72 13.41 5.56
C TYR A 506 8.37 12.24 6.47
N GLY A 507 7.15 12.15 7.00
CA GLY A 507 6.74 11.05 7.90
C GLY A 507 7.37 11.11 9.30
N ASN A 508 7.86 12.29 9.68
CA ASN A 508 8.36 12.59 11.02
C ASN A 508 7.27 12.45 12.09
N ASN A 509 7.67 12.05 13.30
CA ASN A 509 6.80 12.14 14.48
C ASN A 509 6.50 13.62 14.82
N LEU A 510 5.23 14.02 14.78
CA LEU A 510 4.82 15.42 14.99
C LEU A 510 4.92 15.92 16.44
N LYS A 511 5.01 15.00 17.41
CA LYS A 511 5.23 15.29 18.84
C LYS A 511 6.69 15.46 19.20
N LEU A 512 7.60 15.29 18.24
CA LEU A 512 9.03 15.45 18.44
C LEU A 512 9.45 16.92 18.42
N LEU A 513 10.26 17.26 19.40
CA LEU A 513 11.10 18.45 19.44
C LEU A 513 12.56 18.01 19.51
N ALA A 514 13.40 18.60 18.67
CA ALA A 514 14.82 18.30 18.61
C ALA A 514 15.63 19.54 18.95
N VAL A 515 16.86 19.35 19.43
CA VAL A 515 17.80 20.43 19.72
C VAL A 515 19.11 20.17 18.99
N GLN A 516 19.51 21.11 18.14
CA GLN A 516 20.76 21.05 17.39
C GLN A 516 21.51 22.37 17.42
N PHE A 517 22.78 22.36 17.80
CA PHE A 517 23.58 23.59 17.89
C PHE A 517 23.81 24.26 16.53
N ASP A 518 23.76 25.59 16.48
CA ASP A 518 24.30 26.35 15.34
C ASP A 518 25.82 26.45 15.47
N ASN A 519 26.56 25.78 14.60
CA ASN A 519 28.02 25.70 14.68
C ASN A 519 28.74 26.91 14.05
N GLY A 520 28.12 28.09 13.96
CA GLY A 520 28.80 29.32 13.53
C GLY A 520 29.60 29.19 12.22
N THR A 521 30.79 29.80 12.18
CA THR A 521 31.63 29.94 10.98
C THR A 521 32.10 28.60 10.39
N GLU A 522 32.15 27.54 11.20
CA GLU A 522 32.42 26.17 10.75
C GLU A 522 31.40 25.71 9.72
N ARG A 523 30.13 26.12 9.83
CA ARG A 523 29.10 25.77 8.85
C ARG A 523 29.37 26.38 7.48
N THR A 524 29.91 27.60 7.41
CA THR A 524 30.32 28.24 6.14
C THR A 524 31.62 27.69 5.55
N ALA A 525 32.60 27.34 6.39
CA ALA A 525 33.85 26.74 5.95
C ALA A 525 33.63 25.29 5.50
N ILE A 526 32.91 24.52 6.31
CA ILE A 526 32.47 23.15 6.03
C ILE A 526 31.44 23.14 4.91
N ASP A 527 30.50 24.09 4.74
CA ASP A 527 29.60 24.09 3.58
C ASP A 527 30.29 24.46 2.27
N ARG A 528 31.26 25.40 2.27
CA ARG A 528 32.09 25.68 1.07
C ARG A 528 32.99 24.51 0.70
N ILE A 529 33.56 23.83 1.70
CA ILE A 529 34.43 22.67 1.48
C ILE A 529 33.56 21.43 1.18
N MET A 530 32.43 21.22 1.85
CA MET A 530 31.53 20.06 1.70
C MET A 530 30.65 20.09 0.46
N GLN A 531 30.16 21.25 0.00
CA GLN A 531 29.52 21.28 -1.33
C GLN A 531 30.48 20.84 -2.43
N LYS A 532 31.79 20.98 -2.24
CA LYS A 532 32.85 20.45 -3.11
C LYS A 532 33.28 19.01 -2.78
N VAL A 533 33.28 18.62 -1.50
CA VAL A 533 33.74 17.30 -1.01
C VAL A 533 32.71 16.19 -1.25
N TYR A 534 31.44 16.51 -1.48
CA TYR A 534 30.34 15.54 -1.61
C TYR A 534 30.32 14.66 -2.86
N ARG A 535 31.28 14.80 -3.78
CA ARG A 535 31.36 13.89 -4.93
C ARG A 535 32.68 13.15 -5.10
N GLU A 536 33.80 13.62 -4.55
CA GLU A 536 35.12 13.13 -5.00
C GLU A 536 36.30 13.14 -4.00
N ASN A 537 36.15 13.40 -2.69
CA ASN A 537 37.32 13.39 -1.78
C ASN A 537 37.41 12.16 -0.87
N VAL A 538 37.85 11.04 -1.48
CA VAL A 538 38.30 9.80 -0.81
C VAL A 538 39.29 10.09 0.32
N VAL A 539 40.14 11.11 0.17
CA VAL A 539 41.20 11.49 1.12
C VAL A 539 40.65 12.00 2.46
N LEU A 540 39.60 12.82 2.44
CA LEU A 540 38.99 13.32 3.67
C LEU A 540 38.25 12.22 4.42
N ASN A 541 37.53 11.36 3.68
CA ASN A 541 36.88 10.20 4.29
C ASN A 541 37.91 9.22 4.86
N TRP A 542 39.06 9.05 4.21
CA TRP A 542 40.19 8.27 4.70
C TRP A 542 40.80 8.83 6.00
N ILE A 543 41.01 10.16 6.09
CA ILE A 543 41.50 10.82 7.32
C ILE A 543 40.52 10.61 8.46
N TYR A 544 39.22 10.85 8.23
CA TYR A 544 38.22 10.66 9.28
C TYR A 544 38.00 9.19 9.63
N SER A 545 38.14 8.28 8.67
CA SER A 545 38.12 6.84 8.93
C SER A 545 39.28 6.41 9.83
N PHE A 546 40.47 6.96 9.62
CA PHE A 546 41.61 6.75 10.50
C PHE A 546 41.36 7.27 11.93
N ILE A 547 40.78 8.47 12.07
CA ILE A 547 40.53 9.11 13.38
C ILE A 547 39.39 8.41 14.14
N THR A 548 38.30 8.07 13.45
CA THR A 548 37.08 7.52 14.09
C THR A 548 37.12 6.00 14.19
N GLY A 549 37.92 5.34 13.34
CA GLY A 549 37.95 3.89 13.17
C GLY A 549 36.70 3.34 12.48
N VAL A 550 35.99 4.16 11.69
CA VAL A 550 34.80 3.79 10.91
C VAL A 550 35.07 4.04 9.44
N ASN A 551 34.75 3.09 8.56
CA ASN A 551 35.14 3.19 7.14
C ASN A 551 34.49 4.36 6.37
N ASP A 552 33.33 4.89 6.83
CA ASP A 552 32.60 5.97 6.14
C ASP A 552 31.76 6.88 7.09
N PRO A 553 32.39 7.70 7.93
CA PRO A 553 31.69 8.61 8.85
C PRO A 553 30.95 9.75 8.12
N ALA A 554 31.41 10.15 6.92
CA ALA A 554 30.82 11.24 6.16
C ALA A 554 29.36 10.97 5.75
N SER A 555 29.01 9.70 5.51
CA SER A 555 27.63 9.29 5.25
C SER A 555 26.68 9.56 6.42
N GLY A 556 27.15 9.37 7.67
CA GLY A 556 26.39 9.68 8.88
C GLY A 556 26.08 11.17 8.99
N TRP A 557 27.07 12.02 8.70
CA TRP A 557 26.90 13.47 8.70
C TRP A 557 25.96 13.95 7.58
N GLU A 558 25.93 13.28 6.42
CA GLU A 558 24.92 13.53 5.39
C GLU A 558 23.52 13.33 5.95
N LYS A 559 23.32 12.17 6.58
CA LYS A 559 22.04 11.76 7.13
C LYS A 559 21.59 12.77 8.17
N ASP A 560 22.47 13.23 9.05
CA ASP A 560 22.11 14.24 10.05
C ASP A 560 21.76 15.60 9.44
N ARG A 561 22.41 16.04 8.36
CA ARG A 561 22.01 17.26 7.63
C ARG A 561 20.64 17.11 6.96
N LEU A 562 20.37 15.94 6.39
CA LEU A 562 19.07 15.62 5.81
C LEU A 562 17.98 15.61 6.87
N LYS A 563 18.25 15.01 8.04
CA LYS A 563 17.33 15.03 9.18
C LYS A 563 17.05 16.46 9.63
N LEU A 564 18.05 17.34 9.76
CA LEU A 564 17.80 18.73 10.12
C LEU A 564 16.85 19.43 9.14
N ARG A 565 16.99 19.17 7.84
CA ARG A 565 16.06 19.68 6.84
C ARG A 565 14.66 19.09 7.02
N GLN A 566 14.55 17.79 7.27
CA GLN A 566 13.27 17.12 7.50
C GLN A 566 12.57 17.66 8.75
N TYR A 567 13.31 17.91 9.83
CA TYR A 567 12.83 18.37 11.13
C TYR A 567 12.98 19.88 11.34
N ALA A 568 13.10 20.68 10.28
CA ALA A 568 13.39 22.12 10.40
C ALA A 568 12.34 22.88 11.25
N HIS A 569 11.06 22.51 11.15
CA HIS A 569 9.97 23.10 11.95
C HIS A 569 9.77 22.41 13.32
N GLN A 570 10.65 21.49 13.68
CA GLN A 570 10.64 20.70 14.90
C GLN A 570 11.99 20.73 15.61
N THR A 571 12.91 21.61 15.20
CA THR A 571 14.27 21.69 15.75
C THR A 571 14.52 23.10 16.29
N ILE A 572 14.97 23.18 17.54
CA ILE A 572 15.51 24.40 18.13
C ILE A 572 17.00 24.44 17.80
N VAL A 573 17.44 25.57 17.25
CA VAL A 573 18.82 25.77 16.83
C VAL A 573 19.46 26.90 17.64
N PRO A 574 19.94 26.63 18.86
CA PRO A 574 20.57 27.67 19.67
C PRO A 574 21.95 28.01 19.12
N ASN A 575 22.23 29.31 19.03
CA ASN A 575 23.55 29.81 18.64
C ASN A 575 24.52 29.71 19.83
N VAL A 576 25.57 28.92 19.67
CA VAL A 576 26.56 28.63 20.73
C VAL A 576 27.93 29.28 20.49
N ASP A 577 28.02 30.19 19.52
CA ASP A 577 29.28 30.82 19.07
C ASP A 577 30.38 29.78 18.71
N ASP A 578 31.61 30.24 18.41
CA ASP A 578 32.74 29.37 18.03
C ASP A 578 33.42 28.74 19.27
N ILE A 579 32.64 28.09 20.15
CA ILE A 579 33.18 27.37 21.32
C ILE A 579 33.66 25.98 20.86
N PRO A 580 34.95 25.64 21.04
CA PRO A 580 35.48 24.35 20.62
C PRO A 580 34.83 23.19 21.38
N VAL A 581 34.60 22.09 20.68
CA VAL A 581 34.03 20.85 21.24
C VAL A 581 35.01 20.17 22.21
N SER A 582 36.32 20.44 22.06
CA SER A 582 37.40 19.88 22.86
C SER A 582 37.64 20.68 24.13
N GLY A 583 36.96 20.32 25.22
CA GLY A 583 37.29 20.75 26.58
C GLY A 583 36.06 21.11 27.41
N PHE A 584 35.80 20.36 28.49
CA PHE A 584 34.75 20.69 29.47
C PHE A 584 35.09 21.91 30.36
N SER A 585 36.30 22.43 30.26
CA SER A 585 36.76 23.63 30.98
C SER A 585 36.31 24.91 30.26
N VAL A 586 35.01 25.15 30.22
CA VAL A 586 34.44 26.43 29.74
C VAL A 586 34.32 27.41 30.91
N GLU A 587 34.61 28.69 30.68
CA GLU A 587 34.45 29.75 31.68
C GLU A 587 32.98 29.91 32.10
N ILE A 588 32.73 30.25 33.36
CA ILE A 588 31.36 30.39 33.91
C ILE A 588 30.54 31.40 33.12
N GLU A 589 31.16 32.50 32.66
CA GLU A 589 30.50 33.49 31.82
C GLU A 589 30.01 32.88 30.49
N SER A 590 30.87 32.14 29.80
CA SER A 590 30.50 31.45 28.55
C SER A 590 29.44 30.37 28.78
N GLN A 591 29.48 29.66 29.91
CA GLN A 591 28.42 28.72 30.31
C GLN A 591 27.07 29.42 30.46
N ASN A 592 27.02 30.51 31.22
CA ASN A 592 25.81 31.29 31.43
C ASN A 592 25.29 31.89 30.11
N LYS A 593 26.20 32.35 29.23
CA LYS A 593 25.85 32.82 27.89
C LYS A 593 25.19 31.73 27.06
N MET A 594 25.75 30.52 27.03
CA MET A 594 25.15 29.39 26.30
C MET A 594 23.78 29.01 26.85
N ILE A 595 23.62 28.95 28.18
CA ILE A 595 22.32 28.71 28.83
C ILE A 595 21.32 29.78 28.38
N GLN A 596 21.71 31.05 28.39
CA GLN A 596 20.86 32.15 27.97
C GLN A 596 20.46 32.03 26.49
N ARG A 597 21.38 31.69 25.59
CA ARG A 597 21.09 31.48 24.16
C ARG A 597 20.13 30.32 23.91
N GLY A 598 20.33 29.21 24.63
CA GLY A 598 19.43 28.06 24.61
C GLY A 598 18.01 28.43 25.06
N TYR A 599 17.92 29.23 26.12
CA TYR A 599 16.65 29.74 26.64
C TYR A 599 15.94 30.65 25.63
N GLU A 600 16.64 31.66 25.08
CA GLU A 600 16.12 32.61 24.09
C GLU A 600 15.58 31.90 22.84
N ALA A 601 16.38 31.03 22.23
CA ALA A 601 15.98 30.29 21.03
C ALA A 601 14.73 29.41 21.28
N THR A 602 14.59 28.88 22.49
CA THR A 602 13.42 28.09 22.87
C THR A 602 12.20 28.97 23.12
N GLN A 603 12.35 30.13 23.76
CA GLN A 603 11.24 31.07 23.93
C GLN A 603 10.69 31.55 22.58
N ASP A 604 11.56 31.82 21.60
CA ASP A 604 11.14 32.18 20.24
C ASP A 604 10.33 31.06 19.59
N TYR A 605 10.82 29.81 19.69
CA TYR A 605 10.11 28.63 19.20
C TYR A 605 8.75 28.44 19.89
N LEU A 606 8.70 28.57 21.21
CA LEU A 606 7.47 28.41 21.99
C LEU A 606 6.47 29.53 21.70
N THR A 607 6.93 30.75 21.50
CA THR A 607 6.07 31.89 21.12
C THR A 607 5.42 31.64 19.76
N ALA A 608 6.18 31.09 18.81
CA ALA A 608 5.64 30.73 17.49
C ALA A 608 4.60 29.58 17.56
N ARG A 609 4.81 28.59 18.44
CA ARG A 609 3.96 27.38 18.53
C ARG A 609 2.75 27.52 19.46
N TYR A 610 2.91 28.20 20.58
CA TYR A 610 1.90 28.30 21.66
C TYR A 610 1.32 29.72 21.81
N GLY A 611 1.83 30.70 21.08
CA GLY A 611 1.40 32.11 21.16
C GLY A 611 2.11 32.88 22.28
N THR A 612 1.69 34.14 22.48
CA THR A 612 2.28 35.03 23.49
C THR A 612 1.86 34.65 24.91
N LYS A 613 2.79 34.76 25.88
CA LYS A 613 2.58 34.51 27.32
C LYS A 613 1.47 35.42 27.88
N VAL A 614 0.22 34.99 27.80
CA VAL A 614 -0.90 35.60 28.55
C VAL A 614 -1.59 34.49 29.33
N ASN A 615 -1.44 34.52 30.66
CA ASN A 615 -2.19 33.70 31.64
C ASN A 615 -1.92 32.19 31.74
N TYR A 616 -0.65 31.73 31.68
CA TYR A 616 -0.20 30.41 32.17
C TYR A 616 -0.95 29.15 31.67
N THR A 617 -1.78 29.24 30.63
CA THR A 617 -2.36 28.07 29.96
C THR A 617 -1.80 28.00 28.55
N ASN A 618 -0.68 27.30 28.40
CA ASN A 618 -0.04 27.04 27.10
C ASN A 618 -0.90 26.07 26.30
N LYS A 619 -2.00 26.57 25.74
CA LYS A 619 -2.77 25.82 24.74
C LYS A 619 -2.07 26.02 23.42
N ASN A 620 -1.47 24.94 22.90
CA ASN A 620 -0.90 24.88 21.56
C ASN A 620 -1.88 25.50 20.54
N GLN A 621 -1.37 26.36 19.66
CA GLN A 621 -2.18 27.05 18.64
C GLN A 621 -1.70 26.73 17.22
N GLU A 622 -0.65 25.93 17.08
CA GLU A 622 -0.06 25.59 15.79
C GLU A 622 -1.02 24.68 15.01
N MET A 623 -1.43 25.16 13.84
CA MET A 623 -2.30 24.43 12.92
C MET A 623 -1.48 23.91 11.74
N MET A 624 -1.58 22.61 11.50
CA MET A 624 -1.16 21.96 10.27
C MET A 624 -2.28 22.05 9.25
N TYR A 625 -1.95 22.07 7.96
CA TYR A 625 -2.95 22.02 6.91
C TYR A 625 -2.48 21.15 5.75
N SER A 626 -3.45 20.53 5.07
CA SER A 626 -3.23 19.83 3.82
C SER A 626 -4.44 20.00 2.91
N THR A 627 -4.17 20.08 1.61
CA THR A 627 -5.20 20.23 0.59
C THR A 627 -5.33 18.92 -0.18
N PHE A 628 -6.57 18.51 -0.40
CA PHE A 628 -6.95 17.32 -1.15
C PHE A 628 -7.84 17.74 -2.32
N ASN A 629 -7.71 17.08 -3.46
CA ASN A 629 -8.46 17.47 -4.67
C ASN A 629 -9.98 17.25 -4.53
N SER A 630 -10.41 16.31 -3.68
CA SER A 630 -11.82 16.00 -3.44
C SER A 630 -12.02 15.21 -2.13
N LEU A 631 -13.27 15.00 -1.71
CA LEU A 631 -13.58 14.07 -0.61
C LEU A 631 -13.13 12.63 -0.92
N GLY A 632 -13.10 12.22 -2.19
CA GLY A 632 -12.58 10.92 -2.60
C GLY A 632 -11.06 10.80 -2.40
N ASP A 633 -10.30 11.87 -2.65
CA ASP A 633 -8.85 11.92 -2.37
C ASP A 633 -8.58 11.89 -0.86
N LEU A 634 -9.38 12.60 -0.06
CA LEU A 634 -9.29 12.55 1.40
C LEU A 634 -9.66 11.16 1.95
N LEU A 635 -10.68 10.51 1.38
CA LEU A 635 -11.06 9.15 1.74
C LEU A 635 -9.94 8.15 1.43
N ALA A 636 -9.35 8.24 0.23
CA ALA A 636 -8.19 7.45 -0.15
C ALA A 636 -6.98 7.71 0.77
N TYR A 637 -6.79 8.95 1.21
CA TYR A 637 -5.76 9.30 2.19
C TYR A 637 -6.00 8.61 3.55
N CYS A 638 -7.25 8.50 4.02
CA CYS A 638 -7.57 7.77 5.25
C CYS A 638 -7.20 6.27 5.13
N CYS A 639 -7.43 5.66 3.97
CA CYS A 639 -6.98 4.28 3.70
C CYS A 639 -5.47 4.13 3.79
N TYR A 640 -4.73 5.08 3.18
CA TYR A 640 -3.27 5.12 3.25
C TYR A 640 -2.77 5.29 4.70
N ARG A 641 -3.42 6.15 5.49
CA ARG A 641 -3.10 6.35 6.91
C ARG A 641 -3.47 5.14 7.78
N GLY A 642 -4.28 4.22 7.27
CA GLY A 642 -4.79 3.09 8.05
C GLY A 642 -5.83 3.49 9.10
N ASP A 643 -6.38 4.70 9.03
CA ASP A 643 -7.29 5.22 10.05
C ASP A 643 -8.76 4.98 9.67
N ARG A 644 -9.33 3.93 10.27
CA ARG A 644 -10.74 3.55 10.07
C ARG A 644 -11.71 4.60 10.64
N HIS A 645 -11.35 5.26 11.74
CA HIS A 645 -12.23 6.24 12.36
C HIS A 645 -12.41 7.45 11.46
N TRP A 646 -11.31 8.00 10.94
CA TRP A 646 -11.34 9.09 9.97
C TRP A 646 -11.96 8.69 8.65
N PHE A 647 -11.71 7.46 8.18
CA PHE A 647 -12.38 6.92 7.02
C PHE A 647 -13.92 6.97 7.18
N ASP A 648 -14.44 6.52 8.31
CA ASP A 648 -15.88 6.51 8.58
C ASP A 648 -16.45 7.94 8.70
N ILE A 649 -15.70 8.89 9.28
CA ILE A 649 -16.09 10.32 9.29
C ILE A 649 -16.20 10.87 7.87
N VAL A 650 -15.17 10.69 7.04
CA VAL A 650 -15.16 11.20 5.66
C VAL A 650 -16.25 10.53 4.83
N ASN A 651 -16.49 9.23 5.04
CA ASN A 651 -17.61 8.51 4.42
C ASN A 651 -18.97 9.13 4.81
N ASN A 652 -19.16 9.51 6.07
CA ASN A 652 -20.37 10.20 6.50
C ASN A 652 -20.51 11.58 5.84
N LEU A 653 -19.42 12.34 5.71
CA LEU A 653 -19.42 13.62 4.97
C LEU A 653 -19.83 13.42 3.51
N ILE A 654 -19.34 12.37 2.84
CA ILE A 654 -19.74 12.02 1.48
C ILE A 654 -21.25 11.70 1.45
N SER A 655 -21.75 10.90 2.39
CA SER A 655 -23.17 10.51 2.43
C SER A 655 -24.12 11.70 2.58
N GLN A 656 -23.71 12.70 3.36
CA GLN A 656 -24.47 13.94 3.63
C GLN A 656 -24.27 15.00 2.54
N SER A 657 -23.25 14.86 1.69
CA SER A 657 -22.96 15.82 0.63
C SER A 657 -24.04 15.84 -0.46
N THR A 658 -24.15 16.98 -1.14
CA THR A 658 -24.99 17.17 -2.35
C THR A 658 -24.18 17.05 -3.64
N LEU A 659 -23.02 16.38 -3.58
CA LEU A 659 -22.14 16.25 -4.74
C LEU A 659 -22.82 15.43 -5.86
N PRO A 660 -22.65 15.83 -7.14
CA PRO A 660 -23.27 15.12 -8.26
C PRO A 660 -22.74 13.69 -8.42
N ASN A 661 -21.50 13.43 -8.02
CA ASN A 661 -20.86 12.11 -8.05
C ASN A 661 -20.96 11.33 -6.73
N ARG A 662 -21.85 11.72 -5.80
CA ARG A 662 -22.01 11.08 -4.48
C ARG A 662 -22.17 9.56 -4.56
N THR A 663 -23.02 9.06 -5.45
CA THR A 663 -23.27 7.61 -5.58
C THR A 663 -22.00 6.84 -5.96
N ALA A 664 -21.18 7.42 -6.85
CA ALA A 664 -19.90 6.83 -7.24
C ALA A 664 -18.90 6.85 -6.07
N LEU A 665 -18.85 7.95 -5.30
CA LEU A 665 -17.99 8.06 -4.11
C LEU A 665 -18.41 7.09 -3.00
N MET A 666 -19.73 6.89 -2.78
CA MET A 666 -20.23 5.92 -1.80
C MET A 666 -19.86 4.48 -2.18
N LYS A 667 -19.98 4.14 -3.46
CA LYS A 667 -19.53 2.85 -3.99
C LYS A 667 -18.01 2.66 -3.81
N GLN A 668 -17.23 3.67 -4.18
CA GLN A 668 -15.78 3.67 -3.96
C GLN A 668 -15.44 3.51 -2.48
N SER A 669 -16.18 4.16 -1.59
CA SER A 669 -16.02 4.03 -0.15
C SER A 669 -16.27 2.61 0.34
N LEU A 670 -17.32 1.95 -0.13
CA LEU A 670 -17.56 0.54 0.20
C LEU A 670 -16.40 -0.35 -0.29
N GLU A 671 -15.96 -0.16 -1.53
CA GLU A 671 -14.82 -0.88 -2.11
C GLU A 671 -13.54 -0.65 -1.29
N LEU A 672 -13.21 0.59 -0.95
CA LEU A 672 -12.03 0.91 -0.12
C LEU A 672 -12.16 0.35 1.30
N ARG A 673 -13.34 0.42 1.91
CA ARG A 673 -13.58 -0.13 3.26
C ARG A 673 -13.36 -1.64 3.27
N THR A 674 -13.85 -2.34 2.26
CA THR A 674 -13.66 -3.80 2.15
C THR A 674 -12.19 -4.14 1.95
N LEU A 675 -11.49 -3.42 1.06
CA LEU A 675 -10.08 -3.63 0.74
C LEU A 675 -9.18 -3.40 1.97
N TYR A 676 -9.28 -2.24 2.62
CA TYR A 676 -8.34 -1.83 3.68
C TYR A 676 -8.78 -2.18 5.10
N PHE A 677 -10.09 -2.31 5.37
CA PHE A 677 -10.64 -2.43 6.72
C PHE A 677 -11.59 -3.64 6.95
N GLY A 678 -11.83 -4.50 5.95
CA GLY A 678 -12.78 -5.62 6.06
C GLY A 678 -12.25 -6.84 6.85
N PRO A 679 -13.10 -7.54 7.64
CA PRO A 679 -12.70 -8.68 8.47
C PRO A 679 -12.26 -9.90 7.63
N GLY A 680 -11.10 -10.50 7.95
CA GLY A 680 -10.56 -11.66 7.23
C GLY A 680 -9.94 -11.31 5.87
N SER A 681 -8.87 -10.51 5.87
CA SER A 681 -8.14 -10.04 4.67
C SER A 681 -7.59 -11.20 3.83
N SER A 682 -8.41 -11.72 2.93
CA SER A 682 -7.90 -12.23 1.65
C SER A 682 -8.42 -11.31 0.55
N LEU A 683 -7.52 -10.63 -0.15
CA LEU A 683 -7.82 -9.76 -1.29
C LEU A 683 -8.69 -10.47 -2.34
N TYR A 684 -8.53 -11.79 -2.45
CA TYR A 684 -9.27 -12.65 -3.35
C TYR A 684 -10.78 -12.73 -3.09
N LYS A 685 -11.22 -13.04 -1.86
CA LYS A 685 -12.67 -13.13 -1.54
C LYS A 685 -13.37 -11.79 -1.83
N LYS A 686 -12.69 -10.70 -1.53
CA LYS A 686 -13.19 -9.33 -1.62
C LYS A 686 -13.30 -8.82 -3.06
N LEU A 687 -12.37 -9.20 -3.95
CA LEU A 687 -12.46 -8.90 -5.39
C LEU A 687 -13.57 -9.69 -6.11
N LYS A 688 -13.99 -10.84 -5.54
CA LYS A 688 -15.10 -11.65 -6.04
C LYS A 688 -16.46 -11.04 -5.63
N GLU A 689 -16.64 -10.69 -4.35
CA GLU A 689 -17.87 -10.09 -3.80
C GLU A 689 -18.18 -8.71 -4.40
N SER A 690 -17.17 -7.84 -4.55
CA SER A 690 -17.32 -6.51 -5.19
C SER A 690 -17.70 -6.57 -6.67
N SER A 691 -17.60 -7.72 -7.34
CA SER A 691 -18.08 -7.86 -8.71
C SER A 691 -19.58 -8.22 -8.80
N GLU A 692 -20.16 -8.71 -7.70
CA GLU A 692 -21.57 -9.10 -7.60
C GLU A 692 -22.45 -7.95 -7.08
N GLU A 693 -21.99 -7.16 -6.10
CA GLU A 693 -22.66 -5.94 -5.61
C GLU A 693 -22.75 -4.82 -6.68
N LEU A 694 -21.88 -4.92 -7.70
CA LEU A 694 -21.90 -4.28 -9.03
C LEU A 694 -23.27 -3.93 -9.62
N LYS A 695 -24.16 -4.91 -9.53
CA LYS A 695 -25.38 -4.99 -10.32
C LYS A 695 -26.63 -4.58 -9.56
N GLU A 696 -26.57 -4.45 -8.23
CA GLU A 696 -27.73 -4.16 -7.39
C GLU A 696 -27.91 -2.68 -6.99
N VAL A 697 -26.93 -1.81 -7.23
CA VAL A 697 -27.02 -0.37 -6.85
C VAL A 697 -27.92 0.46 -7.79
N GLY A 698 -28.73 -0.21 -8.61
CA GLY A 698 -29.57 0.38 -9.64
C GLY A 698 -31.08 0.30 -9.40
N GLN A 699 -31.62 0.30 -8.17
CA GLN A 699 -32.99 0.79 -7.85
C GLN A 699 -33.38 0.71 -6.34
N ASN A 700 -33.54 1.89 -5.74
CA ASN A 700 -34.31 2.34 -4.56
C ASN A 700 -34.91 1.41 -3.47
N LYS A 701 -34.53 1.76 -2.21
CA LYS A 701 -35.32 2.03 -0.98
C LYS A 701 -36.43 1.04 -0.51
N GLU A 702 -36.28 0.48 0.71
CA GLU A 702 -36.88 0.98 1.97
C GLU A 702 -36.45 0.16 3.21
N LEU A 703 -36.51 0.80 4.39
CA LEU A 703 -36.08 0.29 5.71
C LEU A 703 -36.90 -0.91 6.21
N ASN A 704 -36.24 -1.86 6.89
CA ASN A 704 -36.58 -2.22 8.28
C ASN A 704 -35.51 -3.11 8.94
N LEU A 705 -35.03 -2.68 10.11
CA LEU A 705 -34.30 -3.52 11.05
C LEU A 705 -35.30 -4.44 11.77
N LYS A 706 -35.01 -5.75 11.84
CA LYS A 706 -35.21 -6.55 13.05
C LYS A 706 -34.61 -7.96 12.92
N ASN A 707 -33.87 -8.32 13.98
CA ASN A 707 -33.54 -9.64 14.50
C ASN A 707 -32.47 -10.46 13.77
N MET A 708 -31.29 -10.48 14.41
CA MET A 708 -30.30 -11.55 14.29
C MET A 708 -30.77 -12.72 15.17
N ASP A 709 -31.03 -13.86 14.54
CA ASP A 709 -30.82 -15.18 15.13
C ASP A 709 -29.83 -15.89 14.21
N GLU A 710 -28.73 -16.40 14.77
CA GLU A 710 -27.82 -17.33 14.07
C GLU A 710 -28.59 -18.61 13.72
N PRO A 711 -28.39 -19.19 12.52
CA PRO A 711 -28.26 -20.64 12.51
C PRO A 711 -27.25 -21.21 11.51
N GLU A 712 -26.53 -22.21 12.04
CA GLU A 712 -26.26 -23.54 11.48
C GLU A 712 -25.66 -23.68 10.07
N GLN A 713 -24.46 -24.29 10.07
CA GLN A 713 -23.69 -24.70 8.90
C GLN A 713 -24.45 -25.70 8.03
N SER A 714 -24.91 -25.25 6.86
CA SER A 714 -25.36 -26.13 5.77
C SER A 714 -24.19 -26.94 5.18
N PRO A 715 -24.37 -28.22 4.83
CA PRO A 715 -23.29 -29.06 4.30
C PRO A 715 -22.78 -28.52 2.96
N LEU A 716 -21.46 -28.36 2.88
CA LEU A 716 -20.77 -27.89 1.70
C LEU A 716 -20.73 -28.99 0.62
N THR A 717 -20.88 -28.59 -0.64
CA THR A 717 -20.59 -29.49 -1.78
C THR A 717 -19.07 -29.72 -1.92
N PHE A 718 -18.66 -30.70 -2.73
CA PHE A 718 -17.24 -31.05 -3.01
C PHE A 718 -16.35 -29.85 -3.43
N PHE A 719 -16.96 -28.73 -3.85
CA PHE A 719 -16.27 -27.48 -4.20
C PHE A 719 -16.34 -26.39 -3.10
N GLY A 720 -16.81 -26.71 -1.89
CA GLY A 720 -16.75 -25.82 -0.74
C GLY A 720 -17.78 -24.68 -0.71
N ASN A 721 -18.89 -24.79 -1.43
CA ASN A 721 -20.00 -23.80 -1.38
C ASN A 721 -21.19 -24.32 -0.57
N ALA A 722 -21.81 -23.42 0.22
CA ALA A 722 -23.06 -23.65 0.94
C ALA A 722 -24.27 -23.68 -0.01
N ILE A 723 -25.26 -24.52 0.29
CA ILE A 723 -26.49 -24.68 -0.52
C ILE A 723 -27.55 -23.69 0.00
N PRO A 724 -28.01 -22.70 -0.78
CA PRO A 724 -29.08 -21.81 -0.36
C PRO A 724 -30.43 -22.56 -0.32
N GLN A 725 -31.17 -22.48 0.79
CA GLN A 725 -32.57 -22.87 0.83
C GLN A 725 -33.44 -21.72 0.31
N HIS A 726 -34.06 -21.88 -0.86
CA HIS A 726 -35.06 -20.95 -1.38
C HIS A 726 -36.44 -21.24 -0.77
N HIS A 727 -37.04 -20.24 -0.13
CA HIS A 727 -38.50 -20.15 -0.01
C HIS A 727 -39.02 -19.25 -1.14
N CYS A 728 -39.82 -19.85 -2.03
CA CYS A 728 -40.51 -19.19 -3.14
C CYS A 728 -41.85 -18.59 -2.71
N SER A 729 -42.20 -17.44 -3.26
CA SER A 729 -43.60 -17.09 -3.54
C SER A 729 -43.69 -16.14 -4.75
N GLY A 730 -44.31 -16.59 -5.84
CA GLY A 730 -44.71 -15.75 -6.98
C GLY A 730 -44.29 -16.31 -8.34
N VAL A 731 -45.24 -16.88 -9.07
CA VAL A 731 -45.06 -17.68 -10.29
C VAL A 731 -44.72 -16.81 -11.51
N GLY A 732 -43.50 -16.95 -12.01
CA GLY A 732 -43.08 -16.56 -13.34
C GLY A 732 -41.76 -17.26 -13.64
N VAL A 733 -41.73 -18.15 -14.63
CA VAL A 733 -40.51 -18.87 -15.00
C VAL A 733 -39.51 -17.88 -15.56
N GLU A 734 -38.41 -17.65 -14.84
CA GLU A 734 -37.37 -16.72 -15.26
C GLU A 734 -36.60 -17.35 -16.44
N ASN A 735 -36.29 -16.54 -17.47
CA ASN A 735 -35.54 -17.01 -18.64
C ASN A 735 -34.19 -17.65 -18.28
N HIS A 736 -33.66 -17.35 -17.08
CA HIS A 736 -32.48 -17.98 -16.54
C HIS A 736 -32.67 -19.48 -16.27
N ASP A 737 -33.82 -19.91 -15.73
CA ASP A 737 -34.12 -21.32 -15.44
C ASP A 737 -34.24 -22.14 -16.74
N VAL A 738 -34.88 -21.55 -17.75
CA VAL A 738 -34.97 -22.12 -19.10
C VAL A 738 -33.58 -22.28 -19.71
N LEU A 739 -32.74 -21.24 -19.61
CA LEU A 739 -31.37 -21.29 -20.12
C LEU A 739 -30.54 -22.33 -19.37
N HIS A 740 -30.67 -22.41 -18.05
CA HIS A 740 -29.97 -23.39 -17.21
C HIS A 740 -30.39 -24.82 -17.55
N ALA A 741 -31.67 -25.07 -17.83
CA ALA A 741 -32.15 -26.40 -18.22
C ALA A 741 -31.72 -26.79 -19.64
N LEU A 742 -31.71 -25.84 -20.59
CA LEU A 742 -31.43 -26.14 -22.00
C LEU A 742 -29.94 -26.15 -22.32
N TYR A 743 -29.16 -25.22 -21.80
CA TYR A 743 -27.76 -25.02 -22.20
C TYR A 743 -26.89 -26.29 -22.09
N PRO A 744 -26.96 -27.10 -21.01
CA PRO A 744 -26.22 -28.35 -20.92
C PRO A 744 -26.60 -29.39 -21.98
N ILE A 745 -27.90 -29.47 -22.34
CA ILE A 745 -28.39 -30.37 -23.41
C ILE A 745 -27.81 -29.94 -24.75
N PHE A 746 -27.84 -28.64 -25.07
CA PHE A 746 -27.35 -28.11 -26.34
C PHE A 746 -25.82 -28.29 -26.53
N LEU A 747 -25.04 -28.30 -25.44
CA LEU A 747 -23.62 -28.65 -25.49
C LEU A 747 -23.40 -30.10 -25.94
N LYS A 748 -24.29 -31.02 -25.51
CA LYS A 748 -24.18 -32.46 -25.79
C LYS A 748 -24.82 -32.90 -27.13
N LEU A 749 -25.63 -32.05 -27.77
CA LEU A 749 -26.28 -32.37 -29.06
C LEU A 749 -25.25 -32.59 -30.18
N SER A 750 -25.17 -33.82 -30.71
CA SER A 750 -24.34 -34.16 -31.87
C SER A 750 -24.98 -33.73 -33.20
N GLN A 751 -24.14 -33.38 -34.18
CA GLN A 751 -24.58 -33.14 -35.56
C GLN A 751 -25.12 -34.41 -36.25
N ASP A 752 -24.88 -35.60 -35.70
CA ASP A 752 -25.36 -36.88 -36.25
C ASP A 752 -26.87 -37.07 -36.06
N MET A 753 -27.53 -36.23 -35.27
CA MET A 753 -28.98 -36.23 -35.07
C MET A 753 -29.77 -35.83 -36.33
N VAL A 754 -29.09 -35.28 -37.35
CA VAL A 754 -29.67 -34.99 -38.66
C VAL A 754 -28.72 -35.38 -39.80
N ARG A 755 -29.27 -35.81 -40.94
CA ARG A 755 -28.47 -36.41 -42.03
C ARG A 755 -28.03 -35.43 -43.12
N SER A 756 -28.81 -34.39 -43.44
CA SER A 756 -28.47 -33.43 -44.51
C SER A 756 -27.46 -32.39 -44.03
N SER A 757 -26.57 -31.94 -44.93
CA SER A 757 -25.61 -30.85 -44.66
C SER A 757 -26.32 -29.55 -44.28
N ASP A 758 -27.45 -29.25 -44.92
CA ASP A 758 -28.21 -28.03 -44.67
C ASP A 758 -28.85 -28.06 -43.27
N ASP A 759 -29.38 -29.22 -42.87
CA ASP A 759 -29.96 -29.39 -41.54
C ASP A 759 -28.90 -29.41 -40.43
N LYS A 760 -27.68 -29.92 -40.71
CA LYS A 760 -26.55 -29.83 -39.78
C LYS A 760 -26.15 -28.38 -39.51
N SER A 761 -26.22 -27.53 -40.54
CA SER A 761 -26.00 -26.09 -40.37
C SER A 761 -27.10 -25.46 -39.50
N ALA A 762 -28.37 -25.80 -39.74
CA ALA A 762 -29.51 -25.31 -38.96
C ALA A 762 -29.43 -25.73 -37.48
N LEU A 763 -29.04 -26.97 -37.20
CA LEU A 763 -28.80 -27.48 -35.85
C LEU A 763 -27.62 -26.75 -35.17
N SER A 764 -26.54 -26.48 -35.90
CA SER A 764 -25.39 -25.71 -35.39
C SER A 764 -25.79 -24.28 -35.02
N TYR A 765 -26.59 -23.61 -35.85
CA TYR A 765 -27.11 -22.28 -35.55
C TYR A 765 -28.07 -22.28 -34.35
N ALA A 766 -28.95 -23.28 -34.25
CA ALA A 766 -29.83 -23.44 -33.09
C ALA A 766 -29.03 -23.54 -31.77
N ARG A 767 -27.92 -24.30 -31.76
CA ARG A 767 -27.01 -24.42 -30.60
C ARG A 767 -26.36 -23.12 -30.18
N HIS A 768 -26.00 -22.26 -31.12
CA HIS A 768 -25.36 -20.97 -30.82
C HIS A 768 -26.36 -19.81 -30.64
N SER A 769 -27.67 -20.06 -30.74
CA SER A 769 -28.71 -19.02 -30.69
C SER A 769 -29.30 -18.77 -29.29
N LEU A 770 -28.93 -19.55 -28.28
CA LEU A 770 -29.40 -19.41 -26.89
C LEU A 770 -28.95 -18.07 -26.30
N LYS A 771 -29.92 -17.18 -26.03
CA LYS A 771 -29.68 -15.87 -25.39
C LYS A 771 -30.56 -15.75 -24.15
N ILE A 772 -30.02 -15.18 -23.07
CA ILE A 772 -30.73 -15.05 -21.79
C ILE A 772 -32.01 -14.20 -21.88
N HIS A 773 -32.09 -13.26 -22.81
CA HIS A 773 -33.27 -12.42 -23.02
C HIS A 773 -34.32 -13.06 -23.94
N ASN A 774 -33.98 -14.16 -24.62
CA ASN A 774 -34.90 -14.93 -25.45
C ASN A 774 -34.35 -16.36 -25.65
N PRO A 775 -34.55 -17.26 -24.67
CA PRO A 775 -33.97 -18.61 -24.70
C PRO A 775 -34.62 -19.52 -25.75
N PHE A 776 -35.73 -19.10 -26.37
CA PHE A 776 -36.51 -19.89 -27.33
C PHE A 776 -36.17 -19.59 -28.80
N ILE A 777 -35.22 -18.70 -29.11
CA ILE A 777 -34.77 -18.39 -30.49
C ILE A 777 -34.36 -19.65 -31.26
N CYS A 778 -33.84 -20.66 -30.56
CA CYS A 778 -33.46 -21.94 -31.15
C CYS A 778 -34.59 -22.62 -31.93
N LEU A 779 -35.85 -22.39 -31.57
CA LEU A 779 -37.03 -22.91 -32.29
C LEU A 779 -37.14 -22.38 -33.73
N GLU A 780 -36.72 -21.14 -33.99
CA GLU A 780 -36.72 -20.57 -35.35
C GLU A 780 -35.72 -21.27 -36.26
N HIS A 781 -34.60 -21.70 -35.70
CA HIS A 781 -33.58 -22.46 -36.41
C HIS A 781 -33.99 -23.93 -36.57
N PHE A 782 -34.63 -24.54 -35.55
CA PHE A 782 -35.17 -25.89 -35.66
C PHE A 782 -36.28 -26.02 -36.70
N ALA A 783 -37.12 -24.99 -36.88
CA ALA A 783 -38.16 -24.97 -37.91
C ALA A 783 -37.62 -25.06 -39.35
N LYS A 784 -36.33 -24.78 -39.57
CA LYS A 784 -35.68 -24.88 -40.89
C LYS A 784 -35.27 -26.31 -41.25
N ILE A 785 -35.33 -27.25 -40.30
CA ILE A 785 -34.99 -28.65 -40.52
C ILE A 785 -36.15 -29.34 -41.25
N LYS A 786 -35.91 -29.82 -42.47
CA LYS A 786 -36.97 -30.40 -43.34
C LYS A 786 -36.89 -31.92 -43.51
N ASN A 787 -35.73 -32.54 -43.27
CA ASN A 787 -35.53 -33.97 -43.48
C ASN A 787 -35.77 -34.79 -42.21
N LYS A 788 -35.65 -36.12 -42.33
CA LYS A 788 -35.82 -37.06 -41.21
C LYS A 788 -34.87 -36.72 -40.05
N THR A 789 -35.43 -36.49 -38.87
CA THR A 789 -34.70 -36.15 -37.65
C THR A 789 -34.70 -37.31 -36.67
N HIS A 790 -33.69 -37.34 -35.82
CA HIS A 790 -33.64 -38.32 -34.74
C HIS A 790 -34.74 -38.05 -33.69
N ILE A 791 -35.34 -39.11 -33.16
CA ILE A 791 -36.45 -39.03 -32.19
C ILE A 791 -36.09 -38.18 -30.94
N ILE A 792 -34.86 -38.26 -30.44
CA ILE A 792 -34.43 -37.46 -29.28
C ILE A 792 -34.42 -35.96 -29.60
N LEU A 793 -33.98 -35.58 -30.81
CA LEU A 793 -34.00 -34.18 -31.22
C LEU A 793 -35.46 -33.68 -31.32
N HIS A 794 -36.37 -34.52 -31.82
CA HIS A 794 -37.79 -34.21 -31.85
C HIS A 794 -38.39 -34.07 -30.44
N ILE A 795 -38.05 -34.95 -29.50
CA ILE A 795 -38.45 -34.87 -28.09
C ILE A 795 -38.00 -33.55 -27.47
N ILE A 796 -36.73 -33.16 -27.67
CA ILE A 796 -36.18 -31.90 -27.16
C ILE A 796 -36.92 -30.70 -27.76
N ILE A 797 -37.18 -30.71 -29.07
CA ILE A 797 -37.92 -29.61 -29.73
C ILE A 797 -39.35 -29.49 -29.18
N ASN A 798 -40.06 -30.61 -28.98
CA ASN A 798 -41.41 -30.60 -28.42
C ASN A 798 -41.42 -30.10 -26.97
N LEU A 799 -40.45 -30.53 -26.16
CA LEU A 799 -40.30 -30.03 -24.78
C LEU A 799 -40.02 -28.53 -24.74
N ILE A 800 -39.16 -28.00 -25.62
CA ILE A 800 -38.87 -26.56 -25.68
C ILE A 800 -40.11 -25.76 -26.12
N LYS A 801 -40.93 -26.30 -27.04
CA LYS A 801 -42.20 -25.68 -27.43
C LYS A 801 -43.19 -25.66 -26.27
N GLU A 802 -43.39 -26.79 -25.59
CA GLU A 802 -44.29 -26.87 -24.44
C GLU A 802 -43.81 -25.98 -23.29
N LEU A 803 -42.49 -25.91 -23.05
CA LEU A 803 -41.90 -25.04 -22.04
C LEU A 803 -42.11 -23.55 -22.35
N LYS A 804 -42.20 -23.18 -23.64
CA LYS A 804 -42.50 -21.81 -24.07
C LYS A 804 -43.97 -21.44 -23.81
N ASP A 805 -44.88 -22.38 -24.04
CA ASP A 805 -46.32 -22.12 -24.01
C ASP A 805 -46.93 -22.38 -22.62
N ASN A 806 -46.42 -23.35 -21.85
CA ASN A 806 -46.91 -23.73 -20.52
C ASN A 806 -45.77 -24.27 -19.63
N PRO A 807 -44.99 -23.40 -18.97
CA PRO A 807 -43.80 -23.81 -18.22
C PRO A 807 -44.18 -24.50 -16.90
N GLN A 808 -44.25 -25.83 -16.94
CA GLN A 808 -44.52 -26.68 -15.77
C GLN A 808 -43.25 -27.32 -15.22
N GLN A 809 -43.17 -27.50 -13.91
CA GLN A 809 -42.02 -28.12 -13.24
C GLN A 809 -41.67 -29.50 -13.81
N ILE A 810 -42.69 -30.28 -14.21
CA ILE A 810 -42.51 -31.62 -14.80
C ILE A 810 -41.68 -31.59 -16.10
N LEU A 811 -41.73 -30.48 -16.86
CA LEU A 811 -40.95 -30.30 -18.09
C LEU A 811 -39.47 -30.05 -17.78
N PHE A 812 -39.18 -29.25 -16.75
CA PHE A 812 -37.81 -29.03 -16.27
C PHE A 812 -37.18 -30.31 -15.74
N ASP A 813 -37.95 -31.12 -15.00
CA ASP A 813 -37.49 -32.42 -14.52
C ASP A 813 -37.23 -33.39 -15.69
N THR A 814 -38.09 -33.37 -16.70
CA THR A 814 -37.89 -34.17 -17.92
C THR A 814 -36.64 -33.73 -18.70
N LEU A 815 -36.36 -32.42 -18.81
CA LEU A 815 -35.15 -31.90 -19.43
C LEU A 815 -33.88 -32.31 -18.65
N LYS A 816 -33.92 -32.31 -17.32
CA LYS A 816 -32.82 -32.82 -16.49
C LYS A 816 -32.57 -34.31 -16.71
N GLU A 817 -33.62 -35.11 -16.89
CA GLU A 817 -33.46 -36.54 -17.23
C GLU A 817 -32.87 -36.72 -18.64
N ILE A 818 -33.24 -35.89 -19.62
CA ILE A 818 -32.63 -35.88 -20.96
C ILE A 818 -31.15 -35.52 -20.90
N GLU A 819 -30.77 -34.57 -20.04
CA GLU A 819 -29.37 -34.17 -19.86
C GLU A 819 -28.46 -35.34 -19.46
N LYS A 820 -29.00 -36.30 -18.70
CA LYS A 820 -28.25 -37.49 -18.25
C LYS A 820 -27.97 -38.48 -19.39
N LEU A 821 -28.69 -38.40 -20.51
CA LEU A 821 -28.47 -39.28 -21.65
C LEU A 821 -27.21 -38.93 -22.42
N GLN A 822 -26.40 -39.94 -22.74
CA GLN A 822 -25.23 -39.80 -23.61
C GLN A 822 -25.65 -39.98 -25.07
N PHE A 823 -25.85 -38.87 -25.78
CA PHE A 823 -26.38 -38.85 -27.15
C PHE A 823 -25.49 -39.52 -28.22
N ASN A 824 -24.24 -39.86 -27.90
CA ASN A 824 -23.26 -40.46 -28.83
C ASN A 824 -23.09 -41.99 -28.65
N THR A 825 -23.97 -42.66 -27.92
CA THR A 825 -23.89 -44.13 -27.77
C THR A 825 -24.43 -44.85 -29.00
N ILE A 826 -23.72 -45.90 -29.45
CA ILE A 826 -24.08 -46.76 -30.59
C ILE A 826 -25.52 -47.32 -30.46
N LYS A 827 -26.03 -47.48 -29.23
CA LYS A 827 -27.39 -47.97 -28.93
C LYS A 827 -28.50 -46.97 -29.30
N LEU A 828 -28.20 -45.67 -29.37
CA LEU A 828 -29.16 -44.60 -29.67
C LEU A 828 -29.13 -44.15 -31.13
N LEU A 829 -28.03 -44.35 -31.87
CA LEU A 829 -27.90 -43.98 -33.30
C LEU A 829 -28.48 -45.03 -34.26
N LYS A 830 -29.66 -45.57 -33.93
CA LYS A 830 -30.35 -46.60 -34.71
C LYS A 830 -31.05 -45.99 -35.93
N PRO A 831 -30.95 -46.57 -37.15
CA PRO A 831 -31.64 -46.06 -38.33
C PRO A 831 -33.17 -45.93 -38.14
N GLU A 832 -33.75 -46.79 -37.31
CA GLU A 832 -35.19 -46.83 -37.00
C GLU A 832 -35.67 -45.60 -36.22
N TYR A 833 -34.76 -44.88 -35.56
CA TYR A 833 -35.08 -43.68 -34.77
C TYR A 833 -35.09 -42.39 -35.59
N TYR A 834 -34.82 -42.47 -36.90
CA TYR A 834 -34.90 -41.36 -37.83
C TYR A 834 -36.19 -41.43 -38.66
N ALA A 835 -37.11 -40.50 -38.42
CA ALA A 835 -38.32 -40.33 -39.21
C ALA A 835 -38.73 -38.84 -39.26
N GLN A 836 -39.84 -38.56 -39.93
CA GLN A 836 -40.52 -37.29 -39.80
C GLN A 836 -41.59 -37.47 -38.73
N TRP A 837 -41.24 -37.08 -37.50
CA TRP A 837 -42.07 -37.31 -36.31
C TRP A 837 -43.13 -36.21 -36.18
N ASP A 838 -44.34 -36.62 -35.79
CA ASP A 838 -45.47 -35.75 -35.45
C ASP A 838 -46.13 -36.30 -34.18
N LEU A 839 -45.37 -36.27 -33.08
CA LEU A 839 -45.80 -36.87 -31.82
C LEU A 839 -46.43 -35.81 -30.91
N SER A 840 -47.57 -36.17 -30.30
CA SER A 840 -48.16 -35.37 -29.22
C SER A 840 -47.28 -35.37 -27.97
N MET A 841 -47.52 -34.44 -27.04
CA MET A 841 -46.73 -34.36 -25.81
C MET A 841 -46.81 -35.62 -24.91
N PRO A 842 -47.98 -36.27 -24.72
CA PRO A 842 -48.05 -37.56 -24.02
C PRO A 842 -47.27 -38.68 -24.71
N GLN A 843 -47.33 -38.76 -26.05
CA GLN A 843 -46.55 -39.74 -26.83
C GLN A 843 -45.05 -39.47 -26.71
N THR A 844 -44.65 -38.20 -26.74
CA THR A 844 -43.26 -37.73 -26.55
C THR A 844 -42.71 -38.20 -25.20
N LEU A 845 -43.46 -38.00 -24.11
CA LEU A 845 -43.07 -38.44 -22.76
C LEU A 845 -43.06 -39.97 -22.62
N ARG A 846 -44.02 -40.67 -23.25
CA ARG A 846 -44.10 -42.14 -23.26
C ARG A 846 -42.86 -42.75 -23.92
N VAL A 847 -42.49 -42.27 -25.12
CA VAL A 847 -41.28 -42.70 -25.83
C VAL A 847 -40.03 -42.37 -25.01
N PHE A 848 -39.95 -41.17 -24.45
CA PHE A 848 -38.82 -40.77 -23.61
C PHE A 848 -38.65 -41.69 -22.38
N LYS A 849 -39.75 -42.04 -21.70
CA LYS A 849 -39.71 -42.92 -20.53
C LYS A 849 -39.17 -44.31 -20.85
N LEU A 850 -39.55 -44.89 -21.99
CA LEU A 850 -39.03 -46.18 -22.44
C LEU A 850 -37.52 -46.11 -22.75
N LEU A 851 -37.09 -45.02 -23.41
CA LEU A 851 -35.67 -44.80 -23.72
C LEU A 851 -34.84 -44.57 -22.45
N ASN A 852 -35.34 -43.79 -21.49
CA ASN A 852 -34.65 -43.50 -20.23
C ASN A 852 -34.52 -44.75 -19.35
N ASN A 853 -35.54 -45.62 -19.34
CA ASN A 853 -35.52 -46.89 -18.61
C ASN A 853 -34.69 -47.99 -19.31
N GLY A 854 -34.01 -47.68 -20.42
CA GLY A 854 -33.19 -48.63 -21.17
C GLY A 854 -33.99 -49.70 -21.94
N GLN A 855 -35.32 -49.54 -22.06
CA GLN A 855 -36.22 -50.47 -22.74
C GLN A 855 -36.24 -50.24 -24.26
N HIS A 856 -35.06 -50.27 -24.89
CA HIS A 856 -34.87 -49.90 -26.29
C HIS A 856 -35.66 -50.76 -27.28
N ALA A 857 -35.91 -52.04 -26.97
CA ALA A 857 -36.70 -52.93 -27.84
C ALA A 857 -38.18 -52.51 -27.88
N ALA A 858 -38.78 -52.23 -26.72
CA ALA A 858 -40.14 -51.72 -26.61
C ALA A 858 -40.26 -50.31 -27.21
N ALA A 859 -39.25 -49.45 -27.04
CA ALA A 859 -39.22 -48.13 -27.68
C ALA A 859 -39.16 -48.24 -29.21
N THR A 860 -38.36 -49.16 -29.77
CA THR A 860 -38.32 -49.40 -31.22
C THR A 860 -39.68 -49.90 -31.75
N GLN A 861 -40.35 -50.78 -31.02
CA GLN A 861 -41.67 -51.30 -31.41
C GLN A 861 -42.76 -50.23 -31.31
N LEU A 862 -42.78 -49.43 -30.24
CA LEU A 862 -43.70 -48.29 -30.14
C LEU A 862 -43.46 -47.27 -31.26
N LEU A 863 -42.20 -46.97 -31.58
CA LEU A 863 -41.85 -46.04 -32.65
C LEU A 863 -42.24 -46.55 -34.04
N SER A 864 -42.28 -47.87 -34.29
CA SER A 864 -42.80 -48.39 -35.56
C SER A 864 -44.31 -48.18 -35.67
N TYR A 865 -45.08 -48.45 -34.61
CA TYR A 865 -46.52 -48.18 -34.60
C TYR A 865 -46.84 -46.69 -34.78
N LEU A 866 -46.15 -45.82 -34.02
CA LEU A 866 -46.33 -44.35 -34.10
C LEU A 866 -45.93 -43.78 -35.46
N LYS A 867 -44.93 -44.38 -36.14
CA LYS A 867 -44.54 -44.00 -37.50
C LYS A 867 -45.61 -44.32 -38.53
N ASP A 868 -46.35 -45.41 -38.31
CA ASP A 868 -47.51 -45.82 -39.11
C ASP A 868 -48.83 -45.18 -38.63
N LYS A 869 -48.76 -44.20 -37.71
CA LYS A 869 -49.89 -43.48 -37.10
C LYS A 869 -50.90 -44.37 -36.36
N THR A 870 -50.43 -45.51 -35.86
CA THR A 870 -51.22 -46.42 -35.00
C THR A 870 -50.66 -46.38 -33.58
N GLU A 871 -51.53 -46.47 -32.56
CA GLU A 871 -51.11 -46.39 -31.16
C GLU A 871 -51.54 -47.65 -30.39
N PRO A 872 -50.60 -48.42 -29.83
CA PRO A 872 -50.93 -49.65 -29.10
C PRO A 872 -51.58 -49.32 -27.75
N MET A 873 -52.60 -50.12 -27.38
CA MET A 873 -53.36 -49.94 -26.14
C MET A 873 -52.47 -50.12 -24.91
N GLN A 874 -52.69 -49.31 -23.87
CA GLN A 874 -51.96 -49.42 -22.60
C GLN A 874 -52.79 -50.16 -21.56
N THR A 875 -52.23 -51.21 -20.96
CA THR A 875 -52.81 -51.94 -19.83
C THR A 875 -52.11 -51.56 -18.53
N PHE A 876 -52.86 -51.37 -17.44
CA PHE A 876 -52.30 -50.98 -16.14
C PHE A 876 -52.14 -52.20 -15.24
N LYS A 877 -50.90 -52.57 -14.90
CA LYS A 877 -50.59 -53.68 -13.98
C LYS A 877 -49.57 -53.22 -12.93
N LYS A 878 -49.86 -53.48 -11.64
CA LYS A 878 -48.95 -53.20 -10.51
C LYS A 878 -48.36 -51.77 -10.51
N GLY A 879 -49.17 -50.76 -10.80
CA GLY A 879 -48.71 -49.36 -10.78
C GLY A 879 -47.93 -48.92 -12.02
N VAL A 880 -47.79 -49.77 -13.04
CA VAL A 880 -47.03 -49.49 -14.27
C VAL A 880 -47.92 -49.73 -15.49
N PHE A 881 -47.90 -48.80 -16.44
CA PHE A 881 -48.54 -48.96 -17.74
C PHE A 881 -47.67 -49.83 -18.64
N TYR A 882 -48.27 -50.84 -19.27
CA TYR A 882 -47.65 -51.74 -20.24
C TYR A 882 -48.31 -51.57 -21.59
N ASP A 883 -47.51 -51.49 -22.64
CA ASP A 883 -48.00 -51.40 -24.01
C ASP A 883 -48.35 -52.81 -24.50
N ASP A 884 -49.62 -53.01 -24.87
CA ASP A 884 -50.09 -54.26 -25.47
C ASP A 884 -49.86 -54.19 -26.98
N PHE A 885 -48.81 -54.88 -27.42
CA PHE A 885 -48.43 -54.98 -28.83
C PHE A 885 -49.04 -56.21 -29.51
N SER A 886 -50.01 -56.87 -28.89
CA SER A 886 -50.75 -57.96 -29.54
C SER A 886 -51.52 -57.40 -30.75
N ASP A 887 -51.17 -57.89 -31.93
CA ASP A 887 -51.98 -57.67 -33.12
C ASP A 887 -53.38 -58.22 -32.81
N GLY A 888 -54.42 -57.43 -33.09
CA GLY A 888 -55.84 -57.76 -32.83
C GLY A 888 -56.39 -58.97 -33.61
N SER A 889 -55.53 -59.91 -33.99
CA SER A 889 -55.83 -61.19 -34.59
C SER A 889 -55.14 -62.30 -33.79
N ILE A 890 -55.82 -62.85 -32.78
CA ILE A 890 -55.93 -64.29 -32.48
C ILE A 890 -56.87 -64.47 -31.26
N GLU A 891 -58.08 -64.92 -31.61
CA GLU A 891 -58.88 -65.96 -30.96
C GLU A 891 -59.69 -65.66 -29.69
N ARG A 892 -60.99 -65.42 -29.95
CA ARG A 892 -62.01 -66.46 -29.77
C ARG A 892 -61.41 -67.88 -29.60
N ASP A 893 -61.04 -68.28 -28.40
CA ASP A 893 -61.24 -69.68 -27.98
C ASP A 893 -61.13 -69.85 -26.46
N ARG A 894 -62.27 -70.30 -25.91
CA ARG A 894 -62.41 -71.29 -24.84
C ARG A 894 -62.03 -70.93 -23.39
N THR A 895 -63.10 -70.73 -22.62
CA THR A 895 -63.52 -71.62 -21.52
C THR A 895 -62.47 -72.60 -20.99
N MET A 896 -62.20 -72.57 -19.68
CA MET A 896 -62.28 -73.71 -18.72
C MET A 896 -61.51 -73.37 -17.43
N LEU A 897 -62.17 -73.56 -16.28
CA LEU A 897 -61.70 -74.12 -14.99
C LEU A 897 -60.34 -73.63 -14.45
N GLY A 898 -60.20 -73.05 -13.25
CA GLY A 898 -60.69 -73.55 -11.97
C GLY A 898 -59.50 -74.06 -11.13
N ALA A 899 -59.17 -73.32 -10.06
CA ALA A 899 -58.52 -73.73 -8.80
C ALA A 899 -57.92 -72.49 -8.11
#